data_AF-A0A420HCG9-F1
#
_entry.id   AF-A0A420HCG9-F1
#
_cell.length_a   1.000
_cell.length_b   1.000
_cell.length_c   1.000
_cell.angle_alpha   90.00
_cell.angle_beta   90.00
_cell.angle_gamma   90.00
#
_symmetry.space_group_name_H-M   'P 1'
#
loop_
_entity.id
_entity.type
_entity.pdbx_description
1 polymer ?
#
loop_
_entity_poly.entity_id
_entity_poly.type
_entity_poly.pdbx_seq_one_letter_code
_entity_poly.pdbx_strand_id
1 'polypeptide(L)'
;MHINNLLTDVLNAFHQKNLKPEEIDQTLSNTISLLTVLTNPLNISLLTSHLLTAPSIWGQAEGLVTSFRILSIFNTAAIHVQKNEPRFQSNLFSASQLRQGSGIESDNWARAVIKGLDEKSARWQHGLVIAGVLLGMEGQERHGLSTGLRYVIEDAMVTAMNLALNQTASYGIVPASSIVLAINYVFPILKENAQTNLDYDTLLPIMMRAITSVEGYQNGSFLLGVNADLRSEEGNKIDWPANSNSFLHLQKLNKKPLFAIMGSLSQLIAHAVENVKSPFKVIEARELLLAFTSEIFDKWKKTKFSEIDIFDEGLKLNSVTIQETLPLLWQVLKMVFFTSILILRAILGRTLIDIILSSRQHALFTASKSLLMLKNMHFMTTRFGSTQFSAYAFVNFASIDILTLHAHSVKDFLCSIYPVISDRIPVETLERNNHLFFLNVAEHLSVELNTEDIESLIVPICKLYLLPKDNLRLSQLFEAAHSVMLSIFIAPKNEKLGAKILPSYIETLLVSFPSNLSPEQFRVAFKALIQICTPPNPLGTSQPLMAEALIEVLHHRALNSPTTPISSRELESHTNDQKLKVLLSEQSVLLLAILDALPYICPGILEFWLQRAADLLNMVPDKEMRDYCKRQFWEILENGQMDVDRSLICISWWGSKGGRNKVLFNKSVEAGPFMSGGLSSKNLSSKL
;
A
#
# COMPACT_ATOMS: atom_id res chain seq x y z
N MET A 1 -19.35 -50.57 20.17
CA MET A 1 -17.99 -50.65 20.76
C MET A 1 -18.05 -49.92 22.10
N HIS A 2 -17.74 -50.57 23.22
CA HIS A 2 -17.87 -49.93 24.54
C HIS A 2 -16.92 -48.72 24.64
N ILE A 3 -17.43 -47.55 25.03
CA ILE A 3 -16.67 -46.28 25.22
C ILE A 3 -15.40 -46.51 26.06
N ASN A 4 -15.46 -47.42 27.03
CA ASN A 4 -14.31 -47.79 27.87
C ASN A 4 -13.18 -48.47 27.09
N ASN A 5 -13.48 -49.35 26.13
CA ASN A 5 -12.46 -50.00 25.32
C ASN A 5 -11.75 -48.97 24.42
N LEU A 6 -12.52 -48.05 23.82
CA LEU A 6 -11.97 -46.97 23.00
C LEU A 6 -11.06 -46.03 23.82
N LEU A 7 -11.45 -45.71 25.06
CA LEU A 7 -10.63 -44.91 25.97
C LEU A 7 -9.32 -45.63 26.30
N THR A 8 -9.35 -46.93 26.61
CA THR A 8 -8.14 -47.72 26.87
C THR A 8 -7.24 -47.79 25.65
N ASP A 9 -7.80 -47.97 24.46
CA ASP A 9 -7.04 -48.04 23.21
C ASP A 9 -6.33 -46.69 22.90
N VAL A 10 -7.02 -45.56 23.08
CA VAL A 10 -6.45 -44.22 22.88
C VAL A 10 -5.35 -43.92 23.91
N LEU A 11 -5.57 -44.25 25.19
CA LEU A 11 -4.55 -44.07 26.22
C LEU A 11 -3.31 -44.93 25.96
N ASN A 12 -3.50 -46.17 25.51
CA ASN A 12 -2.38 -47.04 25.11
C ASN A 12 -1.62 -46.45 23.91
N ALA A 13 -2.32 -45.89 22.93
CA ALA A 13 -1.71 -45.23 21.77
C ALA A 13 -0.90 -43.97 22.18
N PHE A 14 -1.36 -43.20 23.18
CA PHE A 14 -0.60 -42.05 23.69
C PHE A 14 0.75 -42.44 24.30
N HIS A 15 0.89 -43.65 24.85
CA HIS A 15 2.15 -44.11 25.46
C HIS A 15 3.14 -44.72 24.46
N GLN A 16 2.71 -45.02 23.23
CA GLN A 16 3.60 -45.53 22.18
C GLN A 16 4.54 -44.42 21.70
N LYS A 17 5.78 -44.76 21.34
CA LYS A 17 6.77 -43.75 20.87
C LYS A 17 6.75 -43.53 19.36
N ASN A 18 6.38 -44.55 18.58
CA ASN A 18 6.47 -44.55 17.12
C ASN A 18 5.14 -45.00 16.49
N LEU A 19 4.21 -44.07 16.33
CA LEU A 19 2.97 -44.29 15.56
C LEU A 19 3.15 -43.82 14.11
N LYS A 20 2.51 -44.49 13.16
CA LYS A 20 2.45 -44.01 11.76
C LYS A 20 1.53 -42.79 11.66
N PRO A 21 1.71 -41.90 10.66
CA PRO A 21 0.86 -40.71 10.49
C PRO A 21 -0.65 -41.01 10.46
N GLU A 22 -1.05 -42.09 9.75
CA GLU A 22 -2.45 -42.52 9.67
C GLU A 22 -3.03 -42.94 11.04
N GLU A 23 -2.23 -43.62 11.86
CA GLU A 23 -2.61 -44.08 13.19
C GLU A 23 -2.73 -42.90 14.17
N ILE A 24 -1.93 -41.85 13.96
CA ILE A 24 -2.03 -40.59 14.73
C ILE A 24 -3.31 -39.87 14.39
N ASP A 25 -3.62 -39.70 13.10
CA ASP A 25 -4.85 -39.05 12.67
C ASP A 25 -6.08 -39.80 13.21
N GLN A 26 -6.04 -41.15 13.20
CA GLN A 26 -7.07 -41.97 13.82
C GLN A 26 -7.15 -41.78 15.34
N THR A 27 -6.02 -41.74 16.04
CA THR A 27 -5.95 -41.52 17.50
C THR A 27 -6.50 -40.14 17.89
N LEU A 28 -6.15 -39.10 17.15
CA LEU A 28 -6.67 -37.74 17.38
C LEU A 28 -8.17 -37.65 17.09
N SER A 29 -8.65 -38.29 16.01
CA SER A 29 -10.09 -38.37 15.70
C SER A 29 -10.88 -39.09 16.81
N ASN A 30 -10.35 -40.21 17.29
CA ASN A 30 -10.93 -40.94 18.44
C ASN A 30 -10.91 -40.09 19.71
N THR A 31 -9.86 -39.28 19.92
CA THR A 31 -9.76 -38.36 21.05
C THR A 31 -10.84 -37.30 21.01
N ILE A 32 -11.14 -36.70 19.85
CA ILE A 32 -12.26 -35.76 19.68
C ILE A 32 -13.59 -36.43 20.02
N SER A 33 -13.82 -37.64 19.49
CA SER A 33 -15.04 -38.42 19.77
C SER A 33 -15.19 -38.70 21.28
N LEU A 34 -14.12 -39.12 21.96
CA LEU A 34 -14.13 -39.34 23.41
C LEU A 34 -14.38 -38.05 24.19
N LEU A 35 -13.72 -36.94 23.84
CA LEU A 35 -13.93 -35.64 24.50
C LEU A 35 -15.39 -35.15 24.41
N THR A 36 -16.12 -35.54 23.36
CA THR A 36 -17.53 -35.12 23.17
C THR A 36 -18.56 -36.05 23.80
N VAL A 37 -18.25 -37.36 23.93
CA VAL A 37 -19.18 -38.38 24.41
C VAL A 37 -19.01 -38.71 25.89
N LEU A 38 -17.82 -38.50 26.46
CA LEU A 38 -17.56 -38.79 27.87
C LEU A 38 -18.39 -37.88 28.78
N THR A 39 -19.10 -38.50 29.74
CA THR A 39 -19.96 -37.80 30.70
C THR A 39 -19.30 -37.62 32.06
N ASN A 40 -18.28 -38.44 32.40
CA ASN A 40 -17.55 -38.36 33.67
C ASN A 40 -16.43 -37.30 33.60
N PRO A 41 -16.49 -36.21 34.39
CA PRO A 41 -15.46 -35.17 34.45
C PRO A 41 -14.03 -35.68 34.71
N LEU A 42 -13.88 -36.75 35.49
CA LEU A 42 -12.56 -37.32 35.80
C LEU A 42 -11.92 -37.95 34.56
N ASN A 43 -12.70 -38.62 33.71
CA ASN A 43 -12.20 -39.23 32.48
C ASN A 43 -11.77 -38.17 31.47
N ILE A 44 -12.49 -37.03 31.41
CA ILE A 44 -12.11 -35.89 30.56
C ILE A 44 -10.81 -35.25 31.05
N SER A 45 -10.68 -35.05 32.37
CA SER A 45 -9.46 -34.50 32.99
C SER A 45 -8.26 -35.41 32.71
N LEU A 46 -8.43 -36.72 32.88
CA LEU A 46 -7.40 -37.72 32.62
C LEU A 46 -7.02 -37.76 31.14
N LEU A 47 -8.00 -37.81 30.23
CA LEU A 47 -7.74 -37.82 28.79
C LEU A 47 -6.96 -36.57 28.35
N THR A 48 -7.29 -35.40 28.92
CA THR A 48 -6.59 -34.13 28.68
C THR A 48 -5.13 -34.20 29.16
N SER A 49 -4.88 -34.64 30.40
CA SER A 49 -3.52 -34.78 30.96
C SER A 49 -2.66 -35.76 30.16
N HIS A 50 -3.22 -36.91 29.77
CA HIS A 50 -2.50 -37.91 28.98
C HIS A 50 -2.22 -37.42 27.55
N LEU A 51 -3.13 -36.66 26.92
CA LEU A 51 -2.90 -36.06 25.60
C LEU A 51 -1.73 -35.05 25.62
N LEU A 52 -1.63 -34.24 26.68
CA LEU A 52 -0.58 -33.22 26.81
C LEU A 52 0.80 -33.81 27.11
N THR A 53 0.84 -35.02 27.67
CA THR A 53 2.08 -35.75 27.99
C THR A 53 2.41 -36.84 26.97
N ALA A 54 1.59 -37.04 25.94
CA ALA A 54 1.70 -38.11 24.94
C ALA A 54 2.97 -37.99 24.08
N PRO A 55 3.96 -38.88 24.23
CA PRO A 55 5.18 -38.84 23.42
C PRO A 55 4.91 -39.14 21.93
N SER A 56 3.89 -39.93 21.61
CA SER A 56 3.52 -40.22 20.21
C SER A 56 3.10 -39.00 19.41
N ILE A 57 2.56 -37.98 20.09
CA ILE A 57 2.03 -36.78 19.45
C ILE A 57 3.07 -35.66 19.48
N TRP A 58 3.67 -35.42 20.64
CA TRP A 58 4.64 -34.33 20.82
C TRP A 58 6.08 -34.69 20.41
N GLY A 59 6.40 -35.98 20.30
CA GLY A 59 7.73 -36.46 19.89
C GLY A 59 7.97 -36.41 18.37
N GLN A 60 6.99 -35.97 17.58
CA GLN A 60 7.09 -35.89 16.12
C GLN A 60 7.72 -34.58 15.64
N ALA A 61 8.35 -34.62 14.46
CA ALA A 61 8.97 -33.47 13.82
C ALA A 61 7.97 -32.48 13.16
N GLU A 62 6.66 -32.60 13.41
CA GLU A 62 5.61 -31.82 12.74
C GLU A 62 5.49 -30.36 13.27
N GLY A 63 6.26 -30.00 14.30
CA GLY A 63 6.42 -28.61 14.74
C GLY A 63 5.10 -27.93 15.13
N LEU A 64 4.78 -26.81 14.45
CA LEU A 64 3.59 -26.01 14.75
C LEU A 64 2.27 -26.68 14.32
N VAL A 65 2.32 -27.64 13.40
CA VAL A 65 1.13 -28.38 12.94
C VAL A 65 0.51 -29.15 14.09
N THR A 66 1.33 -29.80 14.94
CA THR A 66 0.86 -30.47 16.16
C THR A 66 0.16 -29.49 17.10
N SER A 67 0.73 -28.30 17.29
CA SER A 67 0.12 -27.27 18.16
C SER A 67 -1.24 -26.81 17.64
N PHE A 68 -1.36 -26.61 16.32
CA PHE A 68 -2.63 -26.27 15.68
C PHE A 68 -3.66 -27.42 15.78
N ARG A 69 -3.23 -28.67 15.61
CA ARG A 69 -4.09 -29.87 15.76
C ARG A 69 -4.64 -29.96 17.18
N ILE A 70 -3.82 -29.78 18.21
CA ILE A 70 -4.26 -29.80 19.61
C ILE A 70 -5.28 -28.70 19.89
N LEU A 71 -5.00 -27.46 19.48
CA LEU A 71 -5.96 -26.36 19.60
C LEU A 71 -7.29 -26.69 18.88
N SER A 72 -7.21 -27.27 17.68
CA SER A 72 -8.38 -27.64 16.86
C SER A 72 -9.21 -28.78 17.47
N ILE A 73 -8.57 -29.74 18.15
CA ILE A 73 -9.26 -30.84 18.86
C ILE A 73 -10.17 -30.27 19.94
N PHE A 74 -9.65 -29.39 20.80
CA PHE A 74 -10.44 -28.80 21.88
C PHE A 74 -11.49 -27.81 21.36
N ASN A 75 -11.19 -27.07 20.30
CA ASN A 75 -12.18 -26.22 19.62
C ASN A 75 -13.36 -27.05 19.07
N THR A 76 -13.06 -28.11 18.31
CA THR A 76 -14.07 -28.98 17.71
C THR A 76 -14.89 -29.69 18.80
N ALA A 77 -14.23 -30.24 19.82
CA ALA A 77 -14.91 -30.90 20.93
C ALA A 77 -15.84 -29.94 21.69
N ALA A 78 -15.38 -28.72 22.00
CA ALA A 78 -16.19 -27.69 22.65
C ALA A 78 -17.44 -27.32 21.83
N ILE A 79 -17.32 -27.12 20.51
CA ILE A 79 -18.46 -26.86 19.62
C ILE A 79 -19.49 -27.99 19.69
N HIS A 80 -19.04 -29.24 19.69
CA HIS A 80 -19.93 -30.40 19.75
C HIS A 80 -20.63 -30.55 21.09
N VAL A 81 -19.91 -30.34 22.21
CA VAL A 81 -20.51 -30.37 23.55
C VAL A 81 -21.60 -29.31 23.68
N GLN A 82 -21.32 -28.10 23.21
CA GLN A 82 -22.30 -27.01 23.23
C GLN A 82 -23.55 -27.33 22.39
N LYS A 83 -23.37 -27.87 21.17
CA LYS A 83 -24.51 -28.25 20.29
C LYS A 83 -25.39 -29.35 20.90
N ASN A 84 -24.80 -30.21 21.73
CA ASN A 84 -25.49 -31.30 22.40
C ASN A 84 -26.13 -30.88 23.74
N GLU A 85 -25.94 -29.61 24.16
CA GLU A 85 -26.53 -29.10 25.38
C GLU A 85 -28.04 -28.80 25.19
N PRO A 86 -28.91 -29.21 26.13
CA PRO A 86 -30.37 -29.11 25.97
C PRO A 86 -30.88 -27.68 25.81
N ARG A 87 -30.12 -26.65 26.23
CA ARG A 87 -30.48 -25.24 26.06
C ARG A 87 -30.49 -24.80 24.59
N PHE A 88 -29.58 -25.30 23.76
CA PHE A 88 -29.47 -24.92 22.34
C PHE A 88 -30.55 -25.60 21.46
N GLN A 89 -31.03 -26.78 21.87
CA GLN A 89 -32.07 -27.54 21.15
C GLN A 89 -33.49 -26.99 21.37
N SER A 90 -33.68 -26.07 22.34
CA SER A 90 -35.00 -25.50 22.66
C SER A 90 -35.49 -24.41 21.69
N ASN A 91 -34.61 -23.86 20.86
CA ASN A 91 -34.95 -22.82 19.86
C ASN A 91 -35.33 -23.37 18.47
N LEU A 92 -35.26 -24.69 18.26
CA LEU A 92 -35.68 -25.34 17.02
C LEU A 92 -36.82 -26.31 17.33
N PHE A 93 -38.04 -25.92 16.93
CA PHE A 93 -39.25 -26.73 17.04
C PHE A 93 -39.03 -28.17 16.54
N SER A 94 -39.01 -29.15 17.45
CA SER A 94 -39.62 -30.48 17.26
C SER A 94 -39.46 -31.34 18.52
N ALA A 95 -40.49 -31.30 19.36
CA ALA A 95 -40.66 -32.22 20.47
C ALA A 95 -41.14 -33.59 19.97
N SER A 96 -40.29 -34.41 19.33
CA SER A 96 -40.60 -35.84 19.11
C SER A 96 -39.48 -36.74 18.57
N GLN A 97 -38.20 -36.37 18.63
CA GLN A 97 -37.11 -37.29 18.24
C GLN A 97 -36.04 -37.40 19.33
N LEU A 98 -36.07 -38.56 20.01
CA LEU A 98 -34.98 -39.16 20.80
C LEU A 98 -34.28 -38.25 21.82
N ARG A 99 -34.77 -38.31 23.07
CA ARG A 99 -34.00 -37.96 24.27
C ARG A 99 -32.72 -38.82 24.33
N GLN A 100 -31.59 -38.29 23.84
CA GLN A 100 -30.23 -38.67 24.23
C GLN A 100 -29.57 -37.54 25.04
N GLY A 101 -30.34 -36.89 25.91
CA GLY A 101 -29.83 -35.86 26.82
C GLY A 101 -29.25 -36.48 28.09
N SER A 102 -28.06 -37.06 28.01
CA SER A 102 -27.19 -37.29 29.18
C SER A 102 -25.79 -36.73 28.94
N GLY A 103 -25.69 -35.62 28.20
CA GLY A 103 -24.43 -34.92 28.00
C GLY A 103 -24.00 -34.16 29.27
N ILE A 104 -22.69 -34.06 29.48
CA ILE A 104 -22.12 -33.15 30.48
C ILE A 104 -22.40 -31.69 30.06
N GLU A 105 -22.81 -30.84 31.00
CA GLU A 105 -23.03 -29.41 30.73
C GLU A 105 -21.74 -28.71 30.29
N SER A 106 -21.84 -27.67 29.46
CA SER A 106 -20.69 -26.98 28.86
C SER A 106 -19.72 -26.45 29.94
N ASP A 107 -20.25 -25.89 31.03
CA ASP A 107 -19.46 -25.40 32.16
C ASP A 107 -18.72 -26.54 32.89
N ASN A 108 -19.38 -27.68 33.09
CA ASN A 108 -18.80 -28.84 33.77
C ASN A 108 -17.73 -29.51 32.91
N TRP A 109 -17.95 -29.56 31.60
CA TRP A 109 -16.98 -30.04 30.62
C TRP A 109 -15.73 -29.15 30.58
N ALA A 110 -15.91 -27.83 30.46
CA ALA A 110 -14.80 -26.88 30.41
C ALA A 110 -13.96 -26.92 31.71
N ARG A 111 -14.62 -27.00 32.87
CA ARG A 111 -13.93 -27.21 34.17
C ARG A 111 -13.16 -28.52 34.21
N ALA A 112 -13.71 -29.60 33.64
CA ALA A 112 -13.02 -30.89 33.59
C ALA A 112 -11.77 -30.85 32.71
N VAL A 113 -11.86 -30.24 31.53
CA VAL A 113 -10.70 -30.04 30.64
C VAL A 113 -9.61 -29.24 31.35
N ILE A 114 -9.97 -28.13 32.00
CA ILE A 114 -9.01 -27.26 32.71
C ILE A 114 -8.37 -27.98 33.90
N LYS A 115 -9.11 -28.82 34.62
CA LYS A 115 -8.56 -29.66 35.70
C LYS A 115 -7.54 -30.68 35.18
N GLY A 116 -7.59 -31.05 33.90
CA GLY A 116 -6.59 -31.91 33.26
C GLY A 116 -5.27 -31.20 32.94
N LEU A 117 -5.18 -29.88 33.12
CA LEU A 117 -3.98 -29.08 32.92
C LEU A 117 -3.08 -29.16 34.15
N ASP A 118 -2.41 -30.31 34.32
CA ASP A 118 -1.55 -30.58 35.47
C ASP A 118 -0.11 -30.06 35.28
N GLU A 119 0.71 -30.20 36.33
CA GLU A 119 2.11 -29.77 36.34
C GLU A 119 3.04 -30.62 35.45
N LYS A 120 2.54 -31.74 34.89
CA LYS A 120 3.37 -32.63 34.06
C LYS A 120 3.56 -32.10 32.64
N SER A 121 2.65 -31.24 32.19
CA SER A 121 2.73 -30.58 30.88
C SER A 121 3.14 -29.11 31.00
N ALA A 122 3.77 -28.57 29.97
CA ALA A 122 4.28 -27.21 29.97
C ALA A 122 3.16 -26.16 29.85
N ARG A 123 3.40 -24.95 30.38
CA ARG A 123 2.40 -23.86 30.41
C ARG A 123 1.93 -23.40 29.02
N TRP A 124 2.81 -23.45 28.02
CA TRP A 124 2.43 -23.11 26.65
C TRP A 124 1.45 -24.13 26.04
N GLN A 125 1.52 -25.40 26.47
CA GLN A 125 0.58 -26.45 26.04
C GLN A 125 -0.79 -26.25 26.71
N HIS A 126 -0.82 -25.87 28.00
CA HIS A 126 -2.04 -25.46 28.69
C HIS A 126 -2.77 -24.36 27.91
N GLY A 127 -2.00 -23.39 27.44
CA GLY A 127 -2.46 -22.33 26.56
C GLY A 127 -3.21 -22.77 25.31
N LEU A 128 -2.67 -23.76 24.59
CA LEU A 128 -3.31 -24.29 23.38
C LEU A 128 -4.67 -24.91 23.68
N VAL A 129 -4.78 -25.63 24.81
CA VAL A 129 -6.03 -26.24 25.26
C VAL A 129 -7.05 -25.18 25.63
N ILE A 130 -6.65 -24.22 26.48
CA ILE A 130 -7.55 -23.14 26.91
C ILE A 130 -8.01 -22.32 25.70
N ALA A 131 -7.10 -22.05 24.77
CA ALA A 131 -7.42 -21.38 23.50
C ALA A 131 -8.48 -22.15 22.70
N GLY A 132 -8.31 -23.47 22.53
CA GLY A 132 -9.28 -24.32 21.86
C GLY A 132 -10.66 -24.27 22.54
N VAL A 133 -10.70 -24.39 23.87
CA VAL A 133 -11.95 -24.31 24.64
C VAL A 133 -12.66 -22.97 24.45
N LEU A 134 -11.94 -21.85 24.57
CA LEU A 134 -12.51 -20.51 24.38
C LEU A 134 -13.04 -20.31 22.95
N LEU A 135 -12.29 -20.74 21.92
CA LEU A 135 -12.72 -20.63 20.53
C LEU A 135 -13.98 -21.43 20.23
N GLY A 136 -14.10 -22.63 20.79
CA GLY A 136 -15.25 -23.48 20.55
C GLY A 136 -16.50 -22.98 21.27
N MET A 137 -16.35 -22.57 22.54
CA MET A 137 -17.47 -22.13 23.38
C MET A 137 -17.93 -20.69 23.13
N GLU A 138 -17.00 -19.76 22.85
CA GLU A 138 -17.30 -18.33 22.74
C GLU A 138 -17.12 -17.78 21.31
N GLY A 139 -16.42 -18.49 20.43
CA GLY A 139 -16.24 -18.07 19.04
C GLY A 139 -17.58 -18.00 18.29
N GLN A 140 -17.67 -17.10 17.31
CA GLN A 140 -18.89 -16.84 16.53
C GLN A 140 -20.12 -16.50 17.42
N GLU A 141 -19.89 -15.75 18.51
CA GLU A 141 -20.95 -15.27 19.43
C GLU A 141 -21.82 -16.39 20.02
N ARG A 142 -21.23 -17.58 20.20
CA ARG A 142 -21.96 -18.76 20.66
C ARG A 142 -22.35 -18.73 22.13
N HIS A 143 -21.62 -17.98 22.97
CA HIS A 143 -21.92 -17.79 24.40
C HIS A 143 -22.16 -19.10 25.18
N GLY A 144 -21.28 -20.09 25.02
CA GLY A 144 -21.42 -21.42 25.62
C GLY A 144 -21.08 -21.50 27.11
N LEU A 145 -20.38 -20.51 27.68
CA LEU A 145 -19.96 -20.51 29.08
C LEU A 145 -20.76 -19.52 29.93
N SER A 146 -20.94 -19.85 31.20
CA SER A 146 -21.40 -18.85 32.18
C SER A 146 -20.42 -17.67 32.26
N THR A 147 -20.93 -16.47 32.50
CA THR A 147 -20.11 -15.24 32.53
C THR A 147 -18.97 -15.30 33.54
N GLY A 148 -19.22 -15.90 34.71
CA GLY A 148 -18.21 -16.12 35.75
C GLY A 148 -17.15 -17.15 35.33
N LEU A 149 -17.55 -18.27 34.73
CA LEU A 149 -16.59 -19.26 34.27
C LEU A 149 -15.76 -18.71 33.10
N ARG A 150 -16.38 -18.02 32.14
CA ARG A 150 -15.66 -17.36 31.04
C ARG A 150 -14.55 -16.45 31.58
N TYR A 151 -14.84 -15.61 32.57
CA TYR A 151 -13.84 -14.72 33.17
C TYR A 151 -12.67 -15.51 33.78
N VAL A 152 -12.95 -16.60 34.51
CA VAL A 152 -11.91 -17.47 35.10
C VAL A 152 -11.06 -18.14 34.02
N ILE A 153 -11.66 -18.56 32.90
CA ILE A 153 -10.94 -19.20 31.79
C ILE A 153 -10.08 -18.18 31.02
N GLU A 154 -10.60 -16.97 30.78
CA GLU A 154 -9.84 -15.87 30.18
C GLU A 154 -8.64 -15.47 31.06
N ASP A 155 -8.82 -15.36 32.38
CA ASP A 155 -7.73 -15.08 33.33
C ASP A 155 -6.71 -16.22 33.38
N ALA A 156 -7.16 -17.47 33.37
CA ALA A 156 -6.29 -18.63 33.28
C ALA A 156 -5.49 -18.66 31.96
N MET A 157 -6.11 -18.25 30.84
CA MET A 157 -5.42 -18.12 29.54
C MET A 157 -4.29 -17.10 29.63
N VAL A 158 -4.59 -15.88 30.09
CA VAL A 158 -3.60 -14.80 30.22
C VAL A 158 -2.48 -15.21 31.16
N THR A 159 -2.81 -15.82 32.31
CA THR A 159 -1.82 -16.30 33.29
C THR A 159 -0.93 -17.38 32.70
N ALA A 160 -1.50 -18.38 32.02
CA ALA A 160 -0.74 -19.44 31.37
C ALA A 160 0.19 -18.88 30.27
N MET A 161 -0.28 -17.93 29.47
CA MET A 161 0.51 -17.26 28.44
C MET A 161 1.67 -16.46 29.04
N ASN A 162 1.41 -15.60 30.01
CA ASN A 162 2.44 -14.76 30.64
C ASN A 162 3.53 -15.61 31.33
N LEU A 163 3.14 -16.69 32.01
CA LEU A 163 4.10 -17.64 32.59
C LEU A 163 4.91 -18.37 31.50
N ALA A 164 4.27 -18.78 30.41
CA ALA A 164 4.94 -19.45 29.31
C ALA A 164 5.92 -18.52 28.57
N LEU A 165 5.57 -17.25 28.40
CA LEU A 165 6.40 -16.22 27.78
C LEU A 165 7.74 -16.06 28.51
N ASN A 166 7.72 -16.05 29.84
CA ASN A 166 8.92 -15.97 30.69
C ASN A 166 9.85 -17.19 30.60
N GLN A 167 9.34 -18.31 30.10
CA GLN A 167 10.09 -19.57 30.01
C GLN A 167 10.54 -19.88 28.56
N THR A 168 10.19 -19.04 27.58
CA THR A 168 10.46 -19.31 26.16
C THR A 168 11.93 -19.55 25.82
N ALA A 169 12.87 -18.89 26.51
CA ALA A 169 14.31 -19.12 26.32
C ALA A 169 14.74 -20.57 26.60
N SER A 170 14.01 -21.28 27.46
CA SER A 170 14.31 -22.67 27.84
C SER A 170 13.68 -23.71 26.90
N TYR A 171 12.64 -23.32 26.14
CA TYR A 171 11.78 -24.26 25.40
C TYR A 171 12.01 -24.29 23.88
N GLY A 172 12.76 -23.33 23.34
CA GLY A 172 13.09 -23.28 21.90
C GLY A 172 12.01 -22.62 21.03
N ILE A 173 12.14 -22.78 19.71
CA ILE A 173 11.38 -22.00 18.72
C ILE A 173 9.91 -22.43 18.61
N VAL A 174 9.64 -23.75 18.64
CA VAL A 174 8.27 -24.27 18.45
C VAL A 174 7.32 -23.77 19.54
N PRO A 175 7.65 -23.86 20.85
CA PRO A 175 6.78 -23.36 21.91
C PRO A 175 6.49 -21.86 21.82
N ALA A 176 7.48 -21.05 21.44
CA ALA A 176 7.29 -19.62 21.22
C ALA A 176 6.28 -19.34 20.10
N SER A 177 6.40 -20.02 18.96
CA SER A 177 5.44 -19.93 17.86
C SER A 177 4.05 -20.47 18.22
N SER A 178 3.97 -21.49 19.08
CA SER A 178 2.70 -22.04 19.58
C SER A 178 1.95 -21.05 20.49
N ILE A 179 2.68 -20.29 21.32
CA ILE A 179 2.11 -19.19 22.11
C ILE A 179 1.52 -18.12 21.18
N VAL A 180 2.27 -17.70 20.16
CA VAL A 180 1.81 -16.70 19.17
C VAL A 180 0.56 -17.19 18.44
N LEU A 181 0.55 -18.45 17.99
CA LEU A 181 -0.61 -19.08 17.35
C LEU A 181 -1.84 -19.04 18.27
N ALA A 182 -1.70 -19.48 19.52
CA ALA A 182 -2.80 -19.55 20.48
C ALA A 182 -3.38 -18.17 20.79
N ILE A 183 -2.52 -17.19 21.11
CA ILE A 183 -2.96 -15.82 21.39
C ILE A 183 -3.63 -15.22 20.16
N ASN A 184 -3.06 -15.38 18.97
CA ASN A 184 -3.62 -14.78 17.76
C ASN A 184 -5.05 -15.24 17.47
N TYR A 185 -5.37 -16.53 17.66
CA TYR A 185 -6.73 -17.00 17.47
C TYR A 185 -7.69 -16.50 18.55
N VAL A 186 -7.25 -16.44 19.79
CA VAL A 186 -8.11 -16.13 20.94
C VAL A 186 -8.27 -14.63 21.16
N PHE A 187 -7.31 -13.82 20.70
CA PHE A 187 -7.30 -12.37 20.95
C PHE A 187 -8.62 -11.65 20.57
N PRO A 188 -9.25 -11.92 19.40
CA PRO A 188 -10.52 -11.27 19.03
C PRO A 188 -11.71 -11.62 19.93
N ILE A 189 -11.67 -12.74 20.66
CA ILE A 189 -12.75 -13.19 21.53
C ILE A 189 -12.52 -12.85 23.01
N LEU A 190 -11.29 -12.47 23.38
CA LEU A 190 -10.99 -12.01 24.74
C LEU A 190 -11.70 -10.71 25.05
N LYS A 191 -12.18 -10.57 26.28
CA LYS A 191 -12.65 -9.26 26.79
C LYS A 191 -11.48 -8.31 26.95
N GLU A 192 -11.77 -7.00 26.87
CA GLU A 192 -10.80 -5.92 27.01
C GLU A 192 -9.93 -6.06 28.28
N ASN A 193 -10.53 -6.40 29.42
CA ASN A 193 -9.78 -6.65 30.66
C ASN A 193 -8.71 -7.74 30.50
N ALA A 194 -9.04 -8.84 29.83
CA ALA A 194 -8.08 -9.92 29.59
C ALA A 194 -7.01 -9.51 28.56
N GLN A 195 -7.39 -8.78 27.51
CA GLN A 195 -6.45 -8.24 26.53
C GLN A 195 -5.42 -7.31 27.20
N THR A 196 -5.84 -6.42 28.10
CA THR A 196 -4.92 -5.49 28.79
C THR A 196 -3.94 -6.16 29.74
N ASN A 197 -4.23 -7.37 30.22
CA ASN A 197 -3.41 -8.11 31.17
C ASN A 197 -2.31 -8.97 30.50
N LEU A 198 -2.27 -9.05 29.17
CA LEU A 198 -1.18 -9.72 28.45
C LEU A 198 0.14 -8.96 28.60
N ASP A 199 1.24 -9.67 28.81
CA ASP A 199 2.57 -9.08 28.88
C ASP A 199 3.12 -8.75 27.49
N TYR A 200 2.73 -7.58 26.97
CA TYR A 200 3.15 -7.11 25.65
C TYR A 200 4.65 -6.86 25.53
N ASP A 201 5.35 -6.52 26.63
CA ASP A 201 6.80 -6.26 26.61
C ASP A 201 7.61 -7.51 26.25
N THR A 202 7.13 -8.68 26.70
CA THR A 202 7.72 -9.98 26.37
C THR A 202 7.13 -10.58 25.09
N LEU A 203 5.83 -10.36 24.84
CA LEU A 203 5.14 -10.92 23.68
C LEU A 203 5.59 -10.29 22.36
N LEU A 204 5.79 -8.98 22.30
CA LEU A 204 6.13 -8.27 21.06
C LEU A 204 7.41 -8.82 20.39
N PRO A 205 8.56 -8.95 21.08
CA PRO A 205 9.76 -9.53 20.48
C PRO A 205 9.55 -10.96 19.95
N ILE A 206 8.74 -11.77 20.63
CA ILE A 206 8.45 -13.15 20.22
C ILE A 206 7.60 -13.17 18.95
N MET A 207 6.58 -12.33 18.85
CA MET A 207 5.78 -12.21 17.63
C MET A 207 6.59 -11.69 16.44
N MET A 208 7.48 -10.71 16.66
CA MET A 208 8.39 -10.22 15.63
C MET A 208 9.33 -11.31 15.11
N ARG A 209 9.85 -12.17 16.01
CA ARG A 209 10.66 -13.34 15.63
C ARG A 209 9.83 -14.42 14.94
N ALA A 210 8.56 -14.58 15.30
CA ALA A 210 7.68 -15.56 14.65
C ALA A 210 7.47 -15.22 13.17
N ILE A 211 7.31 -13.93 12.82
CA ILE A 211 7.23 -13.46 11.43
C ILE A 211 8.46 -13.86 10.62
N THR A 212 9.66 -13.72 11.18
CA THR A 212 10.92 -13.98 10.48
C THR A 212 11.35 -15.46 10.52
N SER A 213 10.71 -16.26 11.37
CA SER A 213 11.04 -17.67 11.60
C SER A 213 10.78 -18.58 10.38
N VAL A 214 11.21 -19.84 10.51
CA VAL A 214 10.97 -20.92 9.53
C VAL A 214 9.48 -21.22 9.31
N GLU A 215 8.63 -20.89 10.28
CA GLU A 215 7.17 -21.00 10.17
C GLU A 215 6.51 -19.75 9.58
N GLY A 216 7.19 -18.61 9.58
CA GLY A 216 6.75 -17.35 9.00
C GLY A 216 7.30 -17.13 7.59
N TYR A 217 7.85 -15.95 7.31
CA TYR A 217 8.43 -15.59 6.02
C TYR A 217 9.86 -16.10 5.78
N GLN A 218 10.45 -16.82 6.74
CA GLN A 218 11.78 -17.43 6.61
C GLN A 218 12.88 -16.42 6.24
N ASN A 219 12.75 -15.17 6.69
CA ASN A 219 13.57 -14.04 6.26
C ASN A 219 13.66 -13.85 4.73
N GLY A 220 12.70 -14.36 3.94
CA GLY A 220 12.80 -14.32 2.49
C GLY A 220 13.69 -15.39 1.86
N SER A 221 14.11 -16.41 2.60
CA SER A 221 14.96 -17.50 2.08
C SER A 221 14.33 -18.22 0.88
N PHE A 222 12.99 -18.22 0.77
CA PHE A 222 12.28 -18.76 -0.38
C PHE A 222 12.72 -18.12 -1.71
N LEU A 223 13.13 -16.83 -1.72
CA LEU A 223 13.63 -16.15 -2.93
C LEU A 223 14.92 -16.75 -3.46
N LEU A 224 15.79 -17.26 -2.57
CA LEU A 224 17.03 -17.93 -2.97
C LEU A 224 16.72 -19.28 -3.65
N GLY A 225 15.74 -20.01 -3.10
CA GLY A 225 15.26 -21.25 -3.70
C GLY A 225 14.65 -21.02 -5.09
N VAL A 226 13.81 -19.98 -5.22
CA VAL A 226 13.23 -19.58 -6.51
C VAL A 226 14.33 -19.32 -7.53
N ASN A 227 15.32 -18.49 -7.20
CA ASN A 227 16.40 -18.15 -8.13
C ASN A 227 17.21 -19.38 -8.60
N ALA A 228 17.42 -20.36 -7.71
CA ALA A 228 18.16 -21.58 -8.03
C ALA A 228 17.41 -22.48 -9.03
N ASP A 229 16.08 -22.45 -9.02
CA ASP A 229 15.23 -23.27 -9.90
C ASP A 229 14.89 -22.58 -11.23
N LEU A 230 15.27 -21.30 -11.43
CA LEU A 230 15.03 -20.57 -12.68
C LEU A 230 15.91 -21.12 -13.81
N ARG A 231 15.26 -21.64 -14.86
CA ARG A 231 15.92 -22.16 -16.04
C ARG A 231 15.82 -21.16 -17.19
N SER A 232 16.81 -21.16 -18.06
CA SER A 232 16.76 -20.44 -19.33
C SER A 232 16.47 -21.46 -20.43
N GLU A 233 15.31 -21.34 -21.10
CA GLU A 233 14.91 -22.21 -22.21
C GLU A 233 15.41 -21.69 -23.57
N GLU A 234 15.30 -22.53 -24.60
CA GLU A 234 15.57 -22.16 -25.99
C GLU A 234 14.69 -20.97 -26.40
N GLY A 235 15.32 -19.84 -26.75
CA GLY A 235 14.64 -18.57 -27.03
C GLY A 235 14.83 -17.47 -25.98
N ASN A 236 15.74 -17.66 -25.02
CA ASN A 236 16.09 -16.67 -23.98
C ASN A 236 14.92 -16.32 -23.03
N LYS A 237 13.92 -17.22 -22.95
CA LYS A 237 12.85 -17.13 -21.97
C LYS A 237 13.27 -17.78 -20.66
N ILE A 238 12.86 -17.17 -19.56
CA ILE A 238 13.04 -17.71 -18.22
C ILE A 238 11.82 -18.57 -17.90
N ASP A 239 12.10 -19.82 -17.52
CA ASP A 239 11.10 -20.77 -17.05
C ASP A 239 11.29 -21.07 -15.57
N TRP A 240 10.20 -21.00 -14.83
CA TRP A 240 10.07 -21.45 -13.45
C TRP A 240 8.96 -22.50 -13.38
N PRO A 241 9.32 -23.79 -13.48
CA PRO A 241 8.33 -24.83 -13.69
C PRO A 241 7.56 -25.17 -12.40
N ALA A 242 6.29 -25.55 -12.56
CA ALA A 242 5.39 -25.89 -11.44
C ALA A 242 5.80 -27.16 -10.67
N ASN A 243 6.69 -27.99 -11.22
CA ASN A 243 7.24 -29.15 -10.53
C ASN A 243 8.55 -28.84 -9.77
N SER A 244 8.99 -27.58 -9.75
CA SER A 244 10.21 -27.17 -9.05
C SER A 244 10.08 -27.28 -7.53
N ASN A 245 11.21 -27.56 -6.86
CA ASN A 245 11.23 -27.69 -5.41
C ASN A 245 10.89 -26.37 -4.72
N SER A 246 11.33 -25.24 -5.28
CA SER A 246 11.02 -23.89 -4.80
C SER A 246 9.53 -23.56 -4.88
N PHE A 247 8.85 -23.94 -5.97
CA PHE A 247 7.40 -23.71 -6.10
C PHE A 247 6.60 -24.61 -5.15
N LEU A 248 6.95 -25.90 -5.06
CA LEU A 248 6.34 -26.82 -4.09
C LEU A 248 6.59 -26.36 -2.64
N HIS A 249 7.77 -25.81 -2.36
CA HIS A 249 8.09 -25.22 -1.06
C HIS A 249 7.23 -23.99 -0.76
N LEU A 250 7.02 -23.09 -1.73
CA LEU A 250 6.13 -21.94 -1.59
C LEU A 250 4.67 -22.36 -1.38
N GLN A 251 4.19 -23.38 -2.08
CA GLN A 251 2.86 -23.94 -1.83
C GLN A 251 2.73 -24.51 -0.42
N LYS A 252 3.76 -25.21 0.09
CA LYS A 252 3.80 -25.70 1.47
C LYS A 252 3.83 -24.55 2.47
N LEU A 253 4.64 -23.52 2.22
CA LEU A 253 4.73 -22.31 3.05
C LEU A 253 3.36 -21.64 3.18
N ASN A 254 2.64 -21.46 2.07
CA ASN A 254 1.32 -20.84 2.05
C ASN A 254 0.26 -21.65 2.84
N LYS A 255 0.49 -22.95 3.05
CA LYS A 255 -0.39 -23.84 3.84
C LYS A 255 0.00 -23.93 5.32
N LYS A 256 1.13 -23.34 5.75
CA LYS A 256 1.56 -23.42 7.15
C LYS A 256 0.59 -22.66 8.07
N PRO A 257 0.32 -23.16 9.29
CA PRO A 257 -0.64 -22.53 10.21
C PRO A 257 -0.33 -21.07 10.52
N LEU A 258 0.94 -20.71 10.75
CA LEU A 258 1.35 -19.34 11.05
C LEU A 258 1.18 -18.40 9.84
N PHE A 259 1.48 -18.90 8.64
CA PHE A 259 1.35 -18.13 7.41
C PHE A 259 -0.13 -17.81 7.10
N ALA A 260 -1.02 -18.78 7.31
CA ALA A 260 -2.46 -18.60 7.12
C ALA A 260 -3.07 -17.50 8.00
N ILE A 261 -2.51 -17.28 9.21
CA ILE A 261 -2.99 -16.26 10.16
C ILE A 261 -2.20 -14.94 10.11
N MET A 262 -1.29 -14.77 9.15
CA MET A 262 -0.35 -13.66 9.15
C MET A 262 -1.04 -12.28 9.13
N GLY A 263 -2.19 -12.18 8.45
CA GLY A 263 -3.00 -10.95 8.46
C GLY A 263 -3.46 -10.55 9.86
N SER A 264 -4.10 -11.46 10.60
CA SER A 264 -4.49 -11.22 12.00
C SER A 264 -3.29 -11.02 12.92
N LEU A 265 -2.17 -11.74 12.67
CA LEU A 265 -0.97 -11.60 13.47
C LEU A 265 -0.35 -10.21 13.33
N SER A 266 -0.36 -9.64 12.11
CA SER A 266 0.10 -8.27 11.88
C SER A 266 -0.74 -7.24 12.64
N GLN A 267 -2.05 -7.47 12.79
CA GLN A 267 -2.94 -6.63 13.60
C GLN A 267 -2.66 -6.77 15.09
N LEU A 268 -2.44 -8.00 15.58
CA LEU A 268 -2.07 -8.25 16.96
C LEU A 268 -0.72 -7.61 17.32
N ILE A 269 0.27 -7.67 16.42
CA ILE A 269 1.55 -6.99 16.60
C ILE A 269 1.37 -5.48 16.64
N ALA A 270 0.56 -4.91 15.73
CA ALA A 270 0.23 -3.49 15.75
C ALA A 270 -0.40 -3.10 17.10
N HIS A 271 -1.36 -3.88 17.60
CA HIS A 271 -1.95 -3.67 18.91
C HIS A 271 -0.93 -3.78 20.05
N ALA A 272 -0.03 -4.76 20.00
CA ALA A 272 1.04 -4.89 21.00
C ALA A 272 2.00 -3.69 20.98
N VAL A 273 2.37 -3.18 19.80
CA VAL A 273 3.18 -1.96 19.67
C VAL A 273 2.51 -0.75 20.35
N GLU A 274 1.18 -0.65 20.24
CA GLU A 274 0.41 0.43 20.85
C GLU A 274 0.34 0.31 22.39
N ASN A 275 0.35 -0.91 22.93
CA ASN A 275 0.09 -1.23 24.34
C ASN A 275 1.31 -1.70 25.16
N VAL A 276 2.47 -1.83 24.53
CA VAL A 276 3.76 -2.07 25.20
C VAL A 276 4.05 -0.94 26.20
N LYS A 277 4.59 -1.30 27.37
CA LYS A 277 4.94 -0.34 28.43
C LYS A 277 6.31 0.27 28.17
N SER A 278 7.24 -0.51 27.65
CA SER A 278 8.61 -0.07 27.38
C SER A 278 8.79 0.45 25.94
N PRO A 279 9.05 1.75 25.72
CA PRO A 279 9.26 2.28 24.36
C PRO A 279 10.47 1.66 23.66
N PHE A 280 11.43 1.12 24.41
CA PHE A 280 12.59 0.41 23.87
C PHE A 280 12.20 -0.87 23.12
N LYS A 281 11.07 -1.49 23.46
CA LYS A 281 10.55 -2.66 22.73
C LYS A 281 9.98 -2.27 21.36
N VAL A 282 9.43 -1.07 21.24
CA VAL A 282 9.01 -0.49 19.95
C VAL A 282 10.24 -0.21 19.07
N ILE A 283 11.32 0.31 19.67
CA ILE A 283 12.61 0.49 19.00
C ILE A 283 13.18 -0.85 18.52
N GLU A 284 13.19 -1.88 19.37
CA GLU A 284 13.63 -3.24 19.02
C GLU A 284 12.80 -3.81 17.84
N ALA A 285 11.48 -3.65 17.88
CA ALA A 285 10.59 -4.09 16.79
C ALA A 285 10.90 -3.36 15.46
N ARG A 286 11.16 -2.05 15.51
CA ARG A 286 11.57 -1.26 14.33
C ARG A 286 12.87 -1.81 13.72
N GLU A 287 13.89 -2.08 14.53
CA GLU A 287 15.18 -2.61 14.03
C GLU A 287 15.02 -4.00 13.41
N LEU A 288 14.23 -4.88 14.05
CA LEU A 288 13.94 -6.21 13.50
C LEU A 288 13.21 -6.13 12.16
N LEU A 289 12.24 -5.21 12.02
CA LEU A 289 11.49 -5.03 10.78
C LEU A 289 12.36 -4.39 9.68
N LEU A 290 13.25 -3.46 10.03
CA LEU A 290 14.23 -2.89 9.10
C LEU A 290 15.21 -3.96 8.58
N ALA A 291 15.76 -4.79 9.47
CA ALA A 291 16.62 -5.90 9.08
C ALA A 291 15.88 -6.86 8.13
N PHE A 292 14.65 -7.23 8.47
CA PHE A 292 13.82 -8.11 7.64
C PHE A 292 13.55 -7.53 6.24
N THR A 293 13.10 -6.28 6.13
CA THR A 293 12.84 -5.66 4.81
C THR A 293 14.11 -5.52 3.98
N SER A 294 15.25 -5.26 4.62
CA SER A 294 16.56 -5.18 3.95
C SER A 294 17.00 -6.54 3.42
N GLU A 295 16.86 -7.61 4.20
CA GLU A 295 17.15 -8.98 3.76
C GLU A 295 16.27 -9.42 2.59
N ILE A 296 14.98 -9.07 2.60
CA ILE A 296 14.05 -9.35 1.50
C ILE A 296 14.51 -8.64 0.23
N PHE A 297 14.86 -7.36 0.32
CA PHE A 297 15.35 -6.57 -0.80
C PHE A 297 16.66 -7.15 -1.37
N ASP A 298 17.62 -7.49 -0.51
CA ASP A 298 18.90 -8.07 -0.93
C ASP A 298 18.73 -9.44 -1.61
N LYS A 299 17.79 -10.24 -1.14
CA LYS A 299 17.46 -11.54 -1.76
C LYS A 299 16.73 -11.34 -3.08
N TRP A 300 15.80 -10.38 -3.16
CA TRP A 300 15.12 -10.03 -4.41
C TRP A 300 16.10 -9.55 -5.48
N LYS A 301 17.05 -8.66 -5.12
CA LYS A 301 18.10 -8.16 -6.02
C LYS A 301 18.92 -9.27 -6.68
N LYS A 302 19.08 -10.41 -6.01
CA LYS A 302 19.83 -11.57 -6.54
C LYS A 302 18.99 -12.47 -7.45
N THR A 303 17.68 -12.24 -7.56
CA THR A 303 16.80 -13.02 -8.41
C THR A 303 16.77 -12.48 -9.84
N LYS A 304 16.77 -13.36 -10.84
CA LYS A 304 16.60 -12.95 -12.25
C LYS A 304 15.27 -12.21 -12.51
N PHE A 305 14.24 -12.45 -11.69
CA PHE A 305 12.98 -11.74 -11.78
C PHE A 305 13.09 -10.24 -11.47
N SER A 306 14.08 -9.81 -10.69
CA SER A 306 14.29 -8.39 -10.40
C SER A 306 14.72 -7.56 -11.62
N GLU A 307 15.24 -8.21 -12.66
CA GLU A 307 15.65 -7.59 -13.91
C GLU A 307 14.47 -7.40 -14.88
N ILE A 308 13.35 -8.09 -14.65
CA ILE A 308 12.22 -8.15 -15.58
C ILE A 308 11.22 -7.04 -15.24
N ASP A 309 10.94 -6.22 -16.25
CA ASP A 309 9.89 -5.20 -16.20
C ASP A 309 8.51 -5.83 -16.44
N ILE A 310 7.45 -5.27 -15.87
CA ILE A 310 6.08 -5.80 -16.00
C ILE A 310 5.67 -5.89 -17.47
N PHE A 311 6.09 -4.91 -18.28
CA PHE A 311 5.83 -4.89 -19.72
C PHE A 311 6.60 -5.95 -20.52
N ASP A 312 7.69 -6.50 -19.96
CA ASP A 312 8.53 -7.50 -20.63
C ASP A 312 8.14 -8.95 -20.29
N GLU A 313 7.21 -9.17 -19.34
CA GLU A 313 6.90 -10.52 -18.85
C GLU A 313 6.45 -11.47 -19.96
N GLY A 314 5.54 -11.04 -20.84
CA GLY A 314 5.08 -11.88 -21.96
C GLY A 314 6.18 -12.25 -22.96
N LEU A 315 7.24 -11.44 -23.04
CA LEU A 315 8.37 -11.66 -23.95
C LEU A 315 9.46 -12.53 -23.31
N LYS A 316 9.74 -12.30 -22.02
CA LYS A 316 10.87 -12.91 -21.29
C LYS A 316 10.50 -14.13 -20.46
N LEU A 317 9.23 -14.36 -20.16
CA LEU A 317 8.78 -15.47 -19.32
C LEU A 317 8.01 -16.53 -20.11
N ASN A 318 8.09 -17.77 -19.65
CA ASN A 318 7.24 -18.86 -20.14
C ASN A 318 5.78 -18.67 -19.66
N SER A 319 4.80 -19.14 -20.45
CA SER A 319 3.37 -19.06 -20.11
C SER A 319 3.02 -19.73 -18.79
N VAL A 320 3.63 -20.88 -18.47
CA VAL A 320 3.43 -21.57 -17.17
C VAL A 320 3.89 -20.69 -16.02
N THR A 321 5.03 -20.00 -16.20
CA THR A 321 5.55 -19.09 -15.18
C THR A 321 4.60 -17.93 -14.94
N ILE A 322 4.08 -17.30 -16.00
CA ILE A 322 3.17 -16.14 -15.91
C ILE A 322 1.83 -16.54 -15.27
N GLN A 323 1.29 -17.71 -15.63
CA GLN A 323 -0.07 -18.10 -15.25
C GLN A 323 -0.15 -18.82 -13.90
N GLU A 324 0.90 -19.53 -13.49
CA GLU A 324 0.85 -20.41 -12.32
C GLU A 324 1.85 -20.03 -11.22
N THR A 325 3.15 -20.00 -11.53
CA THR A 325 4.19 -19.93 -10.49
C THR A 325 4.44 -18.50 -9.99
N LEU A 326 4.57 -17.54 -10.91
CA LEU A 326 4.81 -16.13 -10.60
C LEU A 326 3.67 -15.48 -9.78
N PRO A 327 2.37 -15.73 -10.08
CA PRO A 327 1.28 -15.19 -9.27
C PRO A 327 1.35 -15.58 -7.78
N LEU A 328 1.73 -16.83 -7.47
CA LEU A 328 1.88 -17.28 -6.08
C LEU A 328 3.02 -16.56 -5.37
N LEU A 329 4.15 -16.36 -6.05
CA LEU A 329 5.27 -15.58 -5.49
C LEU A 329 4.84 -14.16 -5.14
N TRP A 330 4.12 -13.49 -6.06
CA TRP A 330 3.61 -12.15 -5.79
C TRP A 330 2.54 -12.13 -4.70
N GLN A 331 1.72 -13.16 -4.57
CA GLN A 331 0.80 -13.27 -3.44
C GLN A 331 1.55 -13.29 -2.09
N VAL A 332 2.65 -14.05 -2.00
CA VAL A 332 3.48 -14.10 -0.79
C VAL A 332 4.13 -12.74 -0.53
N LEU A 333 4.73 -12.10 -1.54
CA LEU A 333 5.34 -10.77 -1.41
C LEU A 333 4.30 -9.69 -1.04
N LYS A 334 3.07 -9.79 -1.58
CA LYS A 334 1.95 -8.93 -1.20
C LYS A 334 1.63 -9.05 0.29
N MET A 335 1.60 -10.27 0.83
CA MET A 335 1.41 -10.47 2.27
C MET A 335 2.56 -9.91 3.10
N VAL A 336 3.82 -10.08 2.65
CA VAL A 336 5.00 -9.48 3.29
C VAL A 336 4.86 -7.96 3.38
N PHE A 337 4.46 -7.32 2.26
CA PHE A 337 4.23 -5.88 2.21
C PHE A 337 3.16 -5.44 3.20
N PHE A 338 1.96 -6.03 3.15
CA PHE A 338 0.87 -5.62 4.05
C PHE A 338 1.21 -5.81 5.53
N THR A 339 1.83 -6.94 5.87
CA THR A 339 2.27 -7.22 7.24
C THR A 339 3.26 -6.16 7.72
N SER A 340 4.28 -5.87 6.90
CA SER A 340 5.32 -4.90 7.26
C SER A 340 4.76 -3.48 7.40
N ILE A 341 3.89 -3.05 6.49
CA ILE A 341 3.28 -1.71 6.54
C ILE A 341 2.35 -1.56 7.74
N LEU A 342 1.58 -2.58 8.11
CA LEU A 342 0.67 -2.47 9.24
C LEU A 342 1.43 -2.33 10.57
N ILE A 343 2.52 -3.08 10.73
CA ILE A 343 3.41 -2.96 11.90
C ILE A 343 4.09 -1.59 11.89
N LEU A 344 4.58 -1.14 10.74
CA LEU A 344 5.23 0.16 10.60
C LEU A 344 4.28 1.33 10.90
N ARG A 345 3.00 1.22 10.50
CA ARG A 345 1.94 2.18 10.85
C ARG A 345 1.79 2.31 12.37
N ALA A 346 1.75 1.18 13.09
CA ALA A 346 1.64 1.19 14.55
C ALA A 346 2.90 1.77 15.21
N ILE A 347 4.10 1.45 14.71
CA ILE A 347 5.37 2.01 15.20
C ILE A 347 5.38 3.53 15.05
N LEU A 348 5.02 4.07 13.87
CA LEU A 348 4.94 5.51 13.65
C LEU A 348 3.83 6.15 14.48
N GLY A 349 2.64 5.55 14.56
CA GLY A 349 1.56 6.03 15.43
C GLY A 349 1.99 6.14 16.88
N ARG A 350 2.67 5.11 17.41
CA ARG A 350 3.23 5.13 18.77
C ARG A 350 4.33 6.18 18.93
N THR A 351 5.16 6.39 17.90
CA THR A 351 6.22 7.42 17.90
C THR A 351 5.67 8.84 18.02
N LEU A 352 4.48 9.11 17.47
CA LEU A 352 3.84 10.42 17.55
C LEU A 352 3.23 10.72 18.93
N ILE A 353 2.90 9.69 19.71
CA ILE A 353 2.15 9.81 20.97
C ILE A 353 3.07 9.65 22.20
N ASP A 354 4.06 8.76 22.13
CA ASP A 354 4.94 8.44 23.25
C ASP A 354 6.04 9.49 23.45
N ILE A 355 6.17 10.02 24.66
CA ILE A 355 7.11 11.12 24.99
C ILE A 355 8.57 10.77 24.69
N ILE A 356 8.99 9.52 24.88
CA ILE A 356 10.38 9.10 24.67
C ILE A 356 10.62 8.92 23.17
N LEU A 357 9.69 8.28 22.46
CA LEU A 357 9.82 8.05 21.01
C LEU A 357 9.64 9.34 20.20
N SER A 358 8.81 10.26 20.67
CA SER A 358 8.60 11.58 20.06
C SER A 358 9.76 12.54 20.30
N SER A 359 10.77 12.15 21.09
CA SER A 359 11.99 12.93 21.24
C SER A 359 12.68 13.11 19.88
N ARG A 360 13.24 14.29 19.63
CA ARG A 360 13.80 14.70 18.34
C ARG A 360 14.66 13.62 17.68
N GLN A 361 15.60 13.04 18.42
CA GLN A 361 16.53 12.04 17.88
C GLN A 361 15.81 10.74 17.49
N HIS A 362 14.88 10.26 18.32
CA HIS A 362 14.18 9.00 18.08
C HIS A 362 13.14 9.16 16.97
N ALA A 363 12.39 10.25 16.94
CA ALA A 363 11.41 10.54 15.90
C ALA A 363 12.07 10.64 14.52
N LEU A 364 13.15 11.42 14.39
CA LEU A 364 13.92 11.54 13.16
C LEU A 364 14.47 10.20 12.67
N PHE A 365 15.03 9.41 13.60
CA PHE A 365 15.57 8.10 13.26
C PHE A 365 14.46 7.15 12.81
N THR A 366 13.33 7.11 13.53
CA THR A 366 12.17 6.30 13.15
C THR A 366 11.63 6.69 11.78
N ALA A 367 11.48 7.99 11.50
CA ALA A 367 11.00 8.48 10.20
C ALA A 367 11.95 8.09 9.05
N SER A 368 13.26 8.34 9.22
CA SER A 368 14.29 7.95 8.26
C SER A 368 14.30 6.44 7.98
N LYS A 369 14.25 5.61 9.03
CA LYS A 369 14.19 4.15 8.89
C LYS A 369 12.89 3.68 8.26
N SER A 370 11.76 4.32 8.58
CA SER A 370 10.47 4.00 7.97
C SER A 370 10.49 4.21 6.46
N LEU A 371 11.01 5.36 5.99
CA LEU A 371 11.18 5.60 4.55
C LEU A 371 12.17 4.63 3.91
N LEU A 372 13.25 4.25 4.60
CA LEU A 372 14.18 3.24 4.10
C LEU A 372 13.51 1.86 3.94
N MET A 373 12.61 1.49 4.85
CA MET A 373 11.82 0.26 4.73
C MET A 373 10.83 0.34 3.57
N LEU A 374 10.20 1.50 3.35
CA LEU A 374 9.36 1.75 2.17
C LEU A 374 10.18 1.62 0.88
N LYS A 375 11.41 2.16 0.84
CA LYS A 375 12.34 1.99 -0.29
C LYS A 375 12.60 0.52 -0.58
N ASN A 376 12.97 -0.25 0.46
CA ASN A 376 13.28 -1.68 0.34
C ASN A 376 12.09 -2.50 -0.21
N MET A 377 10.85 -2.04 0.02
CA MET A 377 9.64 -2.69 -0.47
C MET A 377 9.04 -2.03 -1.72
N HIS A 378 9.66 -0.98 -2.28
CA HIS A 378 9.07 -0.20 -3.36
C HIS A 378 8.82 -1.04 -4.62
N PHE A 379 9.69 -2.01 -4.89
CA PHE A 379 9.51 -2.97 -5.99
C PHE A 379 8.22 -3.80 -5.91
N MET A 380 7.69 -3.99 -4.70
CA MET A 380 6.39 -4.64 -4.52
C MET A 380 5.26 -3.67 -4.89
N THR A 381 5.37 -2.40 -4.48
CA THR A 381 4.36 -1.38 -4.73
C THR A 381 4.20 -1.00 -6.19
N THR A 382 5.27 -1.07 -6.99
CA THR A 382 5.18 -0.81 -8.44
C THR A 382 4.29 -1.80 -9.18
N ARG A 383 4.08 -3.01 -8.62
CA ARG A 383 3.20 -4.03 -9.21
C ARG A 383 1.79 -4.02 -8.61
N PHE A 384 1.65 -3.76 -7.31
CA PHE A 384 0.35 -3.80 -6.62
C PHE A 384 -0.39 -2.46 -6.59
N GLY A 385 0.31 -1.36 -6.86
CA GLY A 385 -0.16 -0.01 -6.57
C GLY A 385 -0.08 0.31 -5.07
N SER A 386 0.42 1.51 -4.73
CA SER A 386 0.48 2.01 -3.35
C SER A 386 -0.64 2.98 -3.00
N THR A 387 -1.26 3.61 -4.00
CA THR A 387 -2.15 4.78 -3.86
C THR A 387 -3.49 4.48 -3.19
N GLN A 388 -3.88 3.20 -3.09
CA GLN A 388 -5.14 2.78 -2.47
C GLN A 388 -5.00 2.36 -1.00
N PHE A 389 -3.77 2.25 -0.47
CA PHE A 389 -3.56 1.74 0.89
C PHE A 389 -3.27 2.88 1.88
N SER A 390 -4.29 3.25 2.66
CA SER A 390 -4.22 4.36 3.62
C SER A 390 -3.08 4.22 4.65
N ALA A 391 -2.75 3.00 5.08
CA ALA A 391 -1.64 2.76 5.99
C ALA A 391 -0.29 3.10 5.36
N TYR A 392 -0.08 2.83 4.07
CA TYR A 392 1.12 3.23 3.36
C TYR A 392 1.22 4.76 3.26
N ALA A 393 0.12 5.42 2.89
CA ALA A 393 0.06 6.87 2.80
C ALA A 393 0.38 7.53 4.15
N PHE A 394 -0.20 7.02 5.25
CA PHE A 394 0.10 7.48 6.61
C PHE A 394 1.59 7.34 6.93
N VAL A 395 2.17 6.15 6.73
CA VAL A 395 3.59 5.91 7.02
C VAL A 395 4.49 6.85 6.21
N ASN A 396 4.21 7.00 4.91
CA ASN A 396 5.00 7.83 4.01
C ASN A 396 4.94 9.31 4.41
N PHE A 397 3.74 9.89 4.49
CA PHE A 397 3.57 11.31 4.79
C PHE A 397 3.96 11.66 6.22
N ALA A 398 3.61 10.85 7.22
CA ALA A 398 4.05 11.11 8.60
C ALA A 398 5.58 11.07 8.74
N SER A 399 6.26 10.19 7.99
CA SER A 399 7.73 10.17 8.00
C SER A 399 8.32 11.39 7.32
N ILE A 400 7.75 11.83 6.18
CA ILE A 400 8.15 13.06 5.49
C ILE A 400 7.94 14.25 6.42
N ASP A 401 6.77 14.39 7.05
CA ASP A 401 6.43 15.47 7.96
C ASP A 401 7.40 15.56 9.15
N ILE A 402 7.78 14.42 9.75
CA ILE A 402 8.77 14.41 10.84
C ILE A 402 10.16 14.87 10.34
N LEU A 403 10.56 14.49 9.13
CA LEU A 403 11.86 14.88 8.57
C LEU A 403 11.89 16.36 8.16
N THR A 404 10.82 16.90 7.58
CA THR A 404 10.75 18.29 7.10
C THR A 404 10.81 19.31 8.24
N LEU A 405 10.55 18.91 9.48
CA LEU A 405 10.82 19.74 10.66
C LEU A 405 12.32 20.09 10.82
N HIS A 406 13.23 19.36 10.16
CA HIS A 406 14.67 19.48 10.32
C HIS A 406 15.44 19.33 9.00
N ALA A 407 15.73 20.46 8.33
CA ALA A 407 16.43 20.51 7.04
C ALA A 407 17.74 19.66 6.93
N HIS A 408 18.58 19.62 7.98
CA HIS A 408 19.79 18.79 7.96
C HIS A 408 19.48 17.29 7.82
N SER A 409 18.43 16.83 8.49
CA SER A 409 18.01 15.42 8.45
C SER A 409 17.43 15.03 7.09
N VAL A 410 16.81 15.99 6.39
CA VAL A 410 16.35 15.81 5.00
C VAL A 410 17.52 15.51 4.07
N LYS A 411 18.58 16.33 4.14
CA LYS A 411 19.80 16.13 3.35
C LYS A 411 20.45 14.79 3.66
N ASP A 412 20.69 14.48 4.94
CA ASP A 412 21.31 13.22 5.35
C ASP A 412 20.54 12.00 4.82
N PHE A 413 19.21 12.06 4.92
CA PHE A 413 18.36 10.99 4.42
C PHE A 413 18.46 10.85 2.90
N LEU A 414 18.33 11.94 2.14
CA LEU A 414 18.44 11.89 0.67
C LEU A 414 19.81 11.39 0.22
N CYS A 415 20.89 11.81 0.87
CA CYS A 415 22.23 11.27 0.64
C CYS A 415 22.29 9.76 0.91
N SER A 416 21.62 9.28 1.96
CA SER A 416 21.62 7.84 2.30
C SER A 416 20.88 6.96 1.28
N ILE A 417 19.92 7.52 0.55
CA ILE A 417 19.16 6.81 -0.48
C ILE A 417 19.56 7.18 -1.90
N TYR A 418 20.55 8.05 -2.06
CA TYR A 418 20.97 8.62 -3.34
C TYR A 418 21.34 7.52 -4.34
N PRO A 419 20.79 7.53 -5.56
CA PRO A 419 21.10 6.54 -6.56
C PRO A 419 22.48 6.75 -7.18
N VAL A 420 23.06 5.68 -7.73
CA VAL A 420 24.30 5.78 -8.50
C VAL A 420 23.98 6.40 -9.86
N ILE A 421 24.31 7.68 -10.03
CA ILE A 421 24.05 8.40 -11.28
C ILE A 421 25.20 8.16 -12.26
N SER A 422 24.84 7.73 -13.46
CA SER A 422 25.69 7.74 -14.66
C SER A 422 25.02 8.62 -15.72
N ASP A 423 25.75 9.01 -16.77
CA ASP A 423 25.18 9.77 -17.91
C ASP A 423 24.13 8.99 -18.72
N ARG A 424 23.86 7.73 -18.36
CA ARG A 424 22.94 6.83 -19.04
C ARG A 424 21.90 6.31 -18.06
N ILE A 425 20.67 6.19 -18.55
CA ILE A 425 19.57 5.57 -17.80
C ILE A 425 19.93 4.10 -17.53
N PRO A 426 19.81 3.63 -16.29
CA PRO A 426 20.05 2.24 -15.95
C PRO A 426 19.22 1.28 -16.79
N VAL A 427 19.83 0.20 -17.24
CA VAL A 427 19.14 -0.91 -17.93
C VAL A 427 18.35 -1.74 -16.91
N GLU A 428 18.90 -1.89 -15.71
CA GLU A 428 18.32 -2.69 -14.63
C GLU A 428 17.01 -2.08 -14.12
N THR A 429 15.94 -2.88 -14.12
CA THR A 429 14.60 -2.47 -13.67
C THR A 429 14.59 -2.13 -12.19
N LEU A 430 15.33 -2.86 -11.35
CA LEU A 430 15.41 -2.60 -9.91
C LEU A 430 16.10 -1.25 -9.61
N GLU A 431 17.14 -0.88 -10.35
CA GLU A 431 17.79 0.44 -10.19
C GLU A 431 16.83 1.56 -10.59
N ARG A 432 16.14 1.41 -11.72
CA ARG A 432 15.07 2.33 -12.14
C ARG A 432 13.98 2.48 -11.07
N ASN A 433 13.62 1.41 -10.38
CA ASN A 433 12.67 1.42 -9.27
C ASN A 433 13.18 2.27 -8.09
N ASN A 434 14.46 2.12 -7.72
CA ASN A 434 15.07 2.94 -6.67
C ASN A 434 15.12 4.43 -7.06
N HIS A 435 15.36 4.74 -8.33
CA HIS A 435 15.32 6.12 -8.83
C HIS A 435 13.92 6.70 -8.73
N LEU A 436 12.89 5.91 -9.04
CA LEU A 436 11.49 6.32 -8.90
C LEU A 436 11.14 6.62 -7.44
N PHE A 437 11.54 5.75 -6.50
CA PHE A 437 11.36 6.02 -5.07
C PHE A 437 12.04 7.32 -4.65
N PHE A 438 13.30 7.51 -5.07
CA PHE A 438 14.06 8.72 -4.76
C PHE A 438 13.36 9.98 -5.27
N LEU A 439 12.91 10.00 -6.53
CA LEU A 439 12.22 11.15 -7.11
C LEU A 439 10.91 11.46 -6.38
N ASN A 440 10.08 10.45 -6.12
CA ASN A 440 8.80 10.64 -5.40
C ASN A 440 9.01 11.22 -3.99
N VAL A 441 10.07 10.80 -3.29
CA VAL A 441 10.37 11.35 -1.95
C VAL A 441 11.04 12.72 -2.05
N ALA A 442 11.91 12.93 -3.04
CA ALA A 442 12.58 14.22 -3.28
C ALA A 442 11.59 15.34 -3.63
N GLU A 443 10.47 15.01 -4.29
CA GLU A 443 9.40 15.98 -4.60
C GLU A 443 8.94 16.72 -3.35
N HIS A 444 8.60 15.96 -2.30
CA HIS A 444 8.11 16.50 -1.03
C HIS A 444 9.21 17.16 -0.19
N LEU A 445 10.46 16.69 -0.31
CA LEU A 445 11.57 17.14 0.53
C LEU A 445 12.34 18.34 -0.05
N SER A 446 12.19 18.61 -1.34
CA SER A 446 12.93 19.66 -2.07
C SER A 446 12.74 21.07 -1.51
N VAL A 447 11.59 21.36 -0.89
CA VAL A 447 11.27 22.68 -0.30
C VAL A 447 12.15 23.03 0.91
N GLU A 448 12.60 22.01 1.65
CA GLU A 448 13.41 22.18 2.86
C GLU A 448 14.92 22.20 2.61
N LEU A 449 15.36 21.83 1.41
CA LEU A 449 16.77 21.80 1.04
C LEU A 449 17.31 23.18 0.68
N ASN A 450 18.63 23.35 0.84
CA ASN A 450 19.33 24.51 0.31
C ASN A 450 19.50 24.38 -1.21
N THR A 451 19.59 25.52 -1.90
CA THR A 451 19.72 25.59 -3.36
C THR A 451 20.95 24.82 -3.89
N GLU A 452 22.06 24.81 -3.16
CA GLU A 452 23.27 24.05 -3.51
C GLU A 452 23.05 22.53 -3.45
N ASP A 453 22.30 22.06 -2.45
CA ASP A 453 21.97 20.65 -2.28
C ASP A 453 20.99 20.19 -3.37
N ILE A 454 20.04 21.05 -3.76
CA ILE A 454 19.12 20.78 -4.87
C ILE A 454 19.88 20.67 -6.20
N GLU A 455 20.77 21.62 -6.48
CA GLU A 455 21.55 21.64 -7.72
C GLU A 455 22.50 20.44 -7.83
N SER A 456 23.06 19.96 -6.72
CA SER A 456 24.00 18.84 -6.70
C SER A 456 23.33 17.46 -6.60
N LEU A 457 22.24 17.31 -5.85
CA LEU A 457 21.58 16.02 -5.60
C LEU A 457 20.35 15.79 -6.48
N ILE A 458 19.51 16.80 -6.70
CA ILE A 458 18.19 16.58 -7.33
C ILE A 458 18.23 16.86 -8.83
N VAL A 459 18.80 17.99 -9.24
CA VAL A 459 18.83 18.41 -10.65
C VAL A 459 19.46 17.36 -11.58
N PRO A 460 20.58 16.69 -11.25
CA PRO A 460 21.20 15.72 -12.14
C PRO A 460 20.30 14.52 -12.44
N ILE A 461 19.60 13.97 -11.43
CA ILE A 461 18.70 12.83 -11.65
C ILE A 461 17.45 13.24 -12.42
N CYS A 462 16.89 14.43 -12.17
CA CYS A 462 15.75 14.93 -12.95
C CYS A 462 16.13 15.05 -14.44
N LYS A 463 17.28 15.65 -14.74
CA LYS A 463 17.77 15.80 -16.12
C LYS A 463 17.94 14.47 -16.85
N LEU A 464 18.36 13.43 -16.15
CA LEU A 464 18.51 12.08 -16.73
C LEU A 464 17.19 11.53 -17.30
N TYR A 465 16.06 11.84 -16.65
CA TYR A 465 14.74 11.30 -17.00
C TYR A 465 13.83 12.26 -17.76
N LEU A 466 14.15 13.56 -17.80
CA LEU A 466 13.38 14.54 -18.55
C LEU A 466 13.69 14.52 -20.05
N LEU A 467 14.83 13.98 -20.46
CA LEU A 467 15.16 13.87 -21.89
C LEU A 467 14.17 12.95 -22.62
N PRO A 468 13.65 13.38 -23.79
CA PRO A 468 12.63 12.62 -24.50
C PRO A 468 13.19 11.26 -24.93
N LYS A 469 12.60 10.20 -24.39
CA LYS A 469 12.68 8.86 -24.94
C LYS A 469 11.26 8.35 -25.05
N ASP A 470 10.86 8.00 -26.27
CA ASP A 470 9.57 7.37 -26.57
C ASP A 470 9.57 5.93 -26.03
N ASN A 471 9.61 5.80 -24.70
CA ASN A 471 9.64 4.53 -24.00
C ASN A 471 8.61 4.58 -22.88
N LEU A 472 7.49 3.88 -23.10
CA LEU A 472 6.41 3.73 -22.13
C LEU A 472 6.93 3.24 -20.76
N ARG A 473 8.03 2.48 -20.73
CA ARG A 473 8.68 1.98 -19.50
C ARG A 473 9.27 3.07 -18.61
N LEU A 474 9.47 4.28 -19.15
CA LEU A 474 10.06 5.40 -18.43
C LEU A 474 9.03 6.49 -18.11
N SER A 475 7.76 6.30 -18.47
CA SER A 475 6.70 7.29 -18.25
C SER A 475 6.58 7.70 -16.77
N GLN A 476 6.52 6.74 -15.84
CA GLN A 476 6.46 7.05 -14.40
C GLN A 476 7.68 7.81 -13.89
N LEU A 477 8.87 7.49 -14.41
CA LEU A 477 10.12 8.18 -14.04
C LEU A 477 10.17 9.60 -14.59
N PHE A 478 9.68 9.79 -15.81
CA PHE A 478 9.53 11.10 -16.42
C PHE A 478 8.53 11.95 -15.63
N GLU A 479 7.37 11.40 -15.27
CA GLU A 479 6.35 12.09 -14.46
C GLU A 479 6.88 12.46 -13.07
N ALA A 480 7.60 11.56 -12.40
CA ALA A 480 8.23 11.84 -11.11
C ALA A 480 9.31 12.94 -11.23
N ALA A 481 10.19 12.85 -12.24
CA ALA A 481 11.21 13.87 -12.49
C ALA A 481 10.59 15.25 -12.81
N HIS A 482 9.50 15.25 -13.56
CA HIS A 482 8.73 16.44 -13.88
C HIS A 482 8.13 17.09 -12.63
N SER A 483 7.50 16.30 -11.76
CA SER A 483 6.87 16.78 -10.53
C SER A 483 7.91 17.37 -9.56
N VAL A 484 9.07 16.73 -9.44
CA VAL A 484 10.20 17.26 -8.66
C VAL A 484 10.69 18.61 -9.18
N MET A 485 10.83 18.77 -10.51
CA MET A 485 11.25 20.06 -11.09
C MET A 485 10.25 21.17 -10.81
N LEU A 486 8.94 20.89 -10.92
CA LEU A 486 7.91 21.86 -10.56
C LEU A 486 8.00 22.25 -9.08
N SER A 487 8.22 21.29 -8.17
CA SER A 487 8.42 21.57 -6.75
C SER A 487 9.61 22.50 -6.50
N ILE A 488 10.73 22.28 -7.21
CA ILE A 488 11.92 23.17 -7.14
C ILE A 488 11.57 24.59 -7.58
N PHE A 489 10.81 24.75 -8.66
CA PHE A 489 10.45 26.07 -9.20
C PHE A 489 9.44 26.82 -8.33
N ILE A 490 8.54 26.12 -7.65
CA ILE A 490 7.57 26.71 -6.73
C ILE A 490 8.26 27.30 -5.49
N ALA A 491 9.36 26.69 -5.04
CA ALA A 491 10.05 27.11 -3.83
C ALA A 491 10.70 28.51 -3.97
N PRO A 492 10.27 29.52 -3.18
CA PRO A 492 10.76 30.90 -3.27
C PRO A 492 12.28 31.06 -3.18
N LYS A 493 12.93 30.23 -2.36
CA LYS A 493 14.38 30.27 -2.11
C LYS A 493 15.20 29.93 -3.36
N ASN A 494 14.61 29.23 -4.32
CA ASN A 494 15.30 28.74 -5.50
C ASN A 494 15.22 29.67 -6.70
N GLU A 495 14.79 30.92 -6.53
CA GLU A 495 14.61 31.91 -7.60
C GLU A 495 15.79 31.94 -8.61
N LYS A 496 17.03 32.08 -8.13
CA LYS A 496 18.22 32.14 -8.99
C LYS A 496 18.48 30.84 -9.74
N LEU A 497 18.26 29.70 -9.08
CA LEU A 497 18.40 28.37 -9.69
C LEU A 497 17.30 28.13 -10.73
N GLY A 498 16.07 28.54 -10.42
CA GLY A 498 14.92 28.53 -11.32
C GLY A 498 15.22 29.31 -12.59
N ALA A 499 15.65 30.57 -12.47
CA ALA A 499 16.03 31.40 -13.62
C ALA A 499 17.12 30.75 -14.50
N LYS A 500 18.06 30.01 -13.89
CA LYS A 500 19.13 29.31 -14.61
C LYS A 500 18.65 28.05 -15.34
N ILE A 501 17.79 27.24 -14.73
CA ILE A 501 17.42 25.91 -15.26
C ILE A 501 16.16 25.94 -16.13
N LEU A 502 15.24 26.87 -15.83
CA LEU A 502 13.92 26.93 -16.44
C LEU A 502 13.96 26.94 -17.99
N PRO A 503 14.81 27.73 -18.68
CA PRO A 503 14.85 27.72 -20.15
C PRO A 503 15.09 26.32 -20.75
N SER A 504 16.08 25.59 -20.23
CA SER A 504 16.40 24.24 -20.69
C SER A 504 15.28 23.23 -20.35
N TYR A 505 14.60 23.41 -19.22
CA TYR A 505 13.45 22.60 -18.85
C TYR A 505 12.26 22.81 -19.80
N ILE A 506 12.00 24.04 -20.22
CA ILE A 506 10.90 24.36 -21.16
C ILE A 506 11.16 23.75 -22.53
N GLU A 507 12.38 23.86 -23.05
CA GLU A 507 12.76 23.19 -24.30
C GLU A 507 12.47 21.68 -24.20
N THR A 508 12.82 21.07 -23.07
CA THR A 508 12.60 19.65 -22.82
C THR A 508 11.11 19.29 -22.78
N LEU A 509 10.30 20.08 -22.09
CA LEU A 509 8.85 19.89 -21.97
C LEU A 509 8.14 20.07 -23.32
N LEU A 510 8.56 21.07 -24.09
CA LEU A 510 8.10 21.32 -25.45
C LEU A 510 8.44 20.14 -26.37
N VAL A 511 9.66 19.61 -26.34
CA VAL A 511 10.03 18.44 -27.16
C VAL A 511 9.29 17.18 -26.71
N SER A 512 8.97 17.04 -25.43
CA SER A 512 8.27 15.87 -24.87
C SER A 512 6.79 15.80 -25.23
N PHE A 513 6.17 16.90 -25.67
CA PHE A 513 4.80 16.93 -26.17
C PHE A 513 4.79 16.88 -27.71
N PRO A 514 4.00 15.99 -28.35
CA PRO A 514 2.92 15.17 -27.77
C PRO A 514 3.26 13.71 -27.42
N SER A 515 4.53 13.30 -27.42
CA SER A 515 4.88 11.87 -27.33
C SER A 515 4.84 11.28 -25.91
N ASN A 516 5.32 12.03 -24.92
CA ASN A 516 5.47 11.60 -23.52
C ASN A 516 4.50 12.31 -22.55
N LEU A 517 3.88 13.41 -22.98
CA LEU A 517 2.92 14.17 -22.20
C LEU A 517 1.54 14.13 -22.84
N SER A 518 0.52 13.88 -22.03
CA SER A 518 -0.87 14.04 -22.48
C SER A 518 -1.20 15.53 -22.69
N PRO A 519 -2.18 15.87 -23.54
CA PRO A 519 -2.67 17.24 -23.70
C PRO A 519 -3.04 17.93 -22.38
N GLU A 520 -3.63 17.18 -21.44
CA GLU A 520 -4.03 17.69 -20.13
C GLU A 520 -2.81 17.95 -19.23
N GLN A 521 -1.88 16.98 -19.15
CA GLN A 521 -0.64 17.13 -18.39
C GLN A 521 0.18 18.32 -18.90
N PHE A 522 0.29 18.47 -20.22
CA PHE A 522 1.00 19.60 -20.84
C PHE A 522 0.37 20.95 -20.48
N ARG A 523 -0.96 21.08 -20.60
CA ARG A 523 -1.69 22.30 -20.25
C ARG A 523 -1.51 22.68 -18.78
N VAL A 524 -1.66 21.70 -17.87
CA VAL A 524 -1.49 21.92 -16.43
C VAL A 524 -0.05 22.33 -16.10
N ALA A 525 0.94 21.66 -16.69
CA ALA A 525 2.34 21.98 -16.47
C ALA A 525 2.68 23.41 -16.93
N PHE A 526 2.26 23.80 -18.14
CA PHE A 526 2.50 25.16 -18.64
C PHE A 526 1.76 26.22 -17.82
N LYS A 527 0.51 25.95 -17.44
CA LYS A 527 -0.25 26.83 -16.53
C LYS A 527 0.53 27.08 -15.23
N ALA A 528 1.07 26.02 -14.62
CA ALA A 528 1.87 26.12 -13.41
C ALA A 528 3.17 26.93 -13.63
N LEU A 529 3.88 26.71 -14.75
CA LEU A 529 5.08 27.49 -15.08
C LEU A 529 4.80 28.98 -15.24
N ILE A 530 3.71 29.36 -15.93
CA ILE A 530 3.32 30.76 -16.07
C ILE A 530 2.98 31.36 -14.71
N GLN A 531 2.24 30.65 -13.86
CA GLN A 531 1.96 31.11 -12.50
C GLN A 531 3.25 31.38 -11.73
N ILE A 532 4.23 30.47 -11.76
CA ILE A 532 5.52 30.61 -11.08
C ILE A 532 6.31 31.82 -11.63
N CYS A 533 6.23 32.07 -12.94
CA CYS A 533 6.92 33.18 -13.60
C CYS A 533 6.18 34.53 -13.51
N THR A 534 5.05 34.59 -12.80
CA THR A 534 4.24 35.80 -12.66
C THR A 534 4.28 36.32 -11.22
N PRO A 535 4.38 37.64 -10.99
CA PRO A 535 4.15 38.22 -9.66
C PRO A 535 2.83 37.74 -9.02
N PRO A 536 2.79 37.48 -7.69
CA PRO A 536 3.75 37.89 -6.66
C PRO A 536 4.93 36.92 -6.44
N ASN A 537 5.09 35.89 -7.27
CA ASN A 537 6.18 34.92 -7.08
C ASN A 537 7.56 35.59 -7.27
N PRO A 538 8.59 35.18 -6.49
CA PRO A 538 9.92 35.80 -6.54
C PRO A 538 10.53 35.79 -7.95
N LEU A 539 10.39 34.66 -8.66
CA LEU A 539 10.91 34.51 -10.02
C LEU A 539 10.27 35.51 -11.00
N GLY A 540 8.95 35.71 -10.92
CA GLY A 540 8.26 36.70 -11.74
C GLY A 540 8.61 38.15 -11.36
N THR A 541 9.04 38.39 -10.13
CA THR A 541 9.48 39.73 -9.69
C THR A 541 10.89 40.05 -10.20
N SER A 542 11.80 39.08 -10.18
CA SER A 542 13.18 39.29 -10.66
C SER A 542 13.34 39.15 -12.17
N GLN A 543 12.48 38.34 -12.81
CA GLN A 543 12.46 38.13 -14.27
C GLN A 543 11.07 38.47 -14.83
N PRO A 544 10.66 39.75 -14.86
CA PRO A 544 9.30 40.17 -15.22
C PRO A 544 8.90 39.83 -16.67
N LEU A 545 9.87 39.67 -17.57
CA LEU A 545 9.64 39.29 -18.97
C LEU A 545 9.52 37.78 -19.18
N MET A 546 9.79 36.96 -18.16
CA MET A 546 9.83 35.50 -18.32
C MET A 546 8.45 34.96 -18.72
N ALA A 547 7.39 35.30 -18.00
CA ALA A 547 6.04 34.82 -18.31
C ALA A 547 5.59 35.19 -19.74
N GLU A 548 5.91 36.41 -20.19
CA GLU A 548 5.60 36.84 -21.56
C GLU A 548 6.39 36.05 -22.60
N ALA A 549 7.70 35.87 -22.37
CA ALA A 549 8.56 35.09 -23.26
C ALA A 549 8.07 33.62 -23.37
N LEU A 550 7.58 33.02 -22.29
CA LEU A 550 7.02 31.66 -22.33
C LEU A 550 5.78 31.54 -23.23
N ILE A 551 4.88 32.52 -23.13
CA ILE A 551 3.66 32.52 -23.95
C ILE A 551 4.01 32.85 -25.40
N GLU A 552 5.01 33.69 -25.64
CA GLU A 552 5.55 33.95 -26.97
C GLU A 552 6.14 32.70 -27.62
N VAL A 553 6.94 31.91 -26.88
CA VAL A 553 7.45 30.62 -27.35
C VAL A 553 6.31 29.66 -27.69
N LEU A 554 5.28 29.56 -26.82
CA LEU A 554 4.09 28.73 -27.08
C LEU A 554 3.35 29.19 -28.34
N HIS A 555 3.15 30.49 -28.51
CA HIS A 555 2.47 31.07 -29.65
C HIS A 555 3.23 30.81 -30.95
N HIS A 556 4.55 31.03 -30.97
CA HIS A 556 5.39 30.72 -32.13
C HIS A 556 5.37 29.24 -32.48
N ARG A 557 5.33 28.36 -31.48
CA ARG A 557 5.18 26.92 -31.73
C ARG A 557 3.79 26.60 -32.30
N ALA A 558 2.72 27.14 -31.72
CA ALA A 558 1.34 26.90 -32.17
C ALA A 558 1.11 27.30 -33.64
N LEU A 559 1.78 28.34 -34.12
CA LEU A 559 1.74 28.74 -35.54
C LEU A 559 2.34 27.70 -36.48
N ASN A 560 3.32 26.94 -36.01
CA ASN A 560 4.10 25.98 -36.82
C ASN A 560 3.77 24.51 -36.52
N SER A 561 2.93 24.25 -35.52
CA SER A 561 2.57 22.90 -35.09
C SER A 561 1.58 22.23 -36.05
N PRO A 562 1.61 20.88 -36.14
CA PRO A 562 0.68 20.12 -36.95
C PRO A 562 -0.78 20.31 -36.50
N THR A 563 -1.66 20.44 -37.49
CA THR A 563 -3.10 20.57 -37.31
C THR A 563 -3.83 19.22 -37.33
N THR A 564 -3.09 18.14 -37.55
CA THR A 564 -3.62 16.77 -37.51
C THR A 564 -4.02 16.39 -36.08
N PRO A 565 -5.13 15.66 -35.89
CA PRO A 565 -5.53 15.19 -34.57
C PRO A 565 -4.44 14.32 -33.94
N ILE A 566 -4.13 14.56 -32.67
CA ILE A 566 -3.23 13.70 -31.90
C ILE A 566 -3.96 12.38 -31.68
N SER A 567 -3.31 11.26 -32.04
CA SER A 567 -3.84 9.93 -31.74
C SER A 567 -3.93 9.79 -30.22
N SER A 568 -5.11 9.51 -29.70
CA SER A 568 -5.33 9.24 -28.28
C SER A 568 -4.61 7.94 -27.91
N ARG A 569 -3.32 8.02 -27.58
CA ARG A 569 -2.66 7.00 -26.79
C ARG A 569 -3.31 7.03 -25.42
N GLU A 570 -4.17 6.05 -25.17
CA GLU A 570 -4.81 5.80 -23.89
C GLU A 570 -3.72 5.55 -22.83
N LEU A 571 -3.29 6.59 -22.11
CA LEU A 571 -3.06 6.42 -20.68
C LEU A 571 -4.43 6.59 -20.03
N GLU A 572 -4.95 5.48 -19.50
CA GLU A 572 -6.16 5.44 -18.70
C GLU A 572 -5.99 6.36 -17.47
N SER A 573 -6.45 7.61 -17.57
CA SER A 573 -6.76 8.39 -16.38
C SER A 573 -8.04 7.81 -15.79
N HIS A 574 -7.92 7.19 -14.62
CA HIS A 574 -9.04 6.76 -13.77
C HIS A 574 -9.79 7.99 -13.23
N THR A 575 -10.51 8.69 -14.10
CA THR A 575 -11.57 9.61 -13.73
C THR A 575 -12.72 9.36 -14.69
N ASN A 576 -13.74 8.65 -14.19
CA ASN A 576 -15.05 8.54 -14.81
C ASN A 576 -15.62 9.94 -14.97
N ASP A 577 -15.39 10.55 -16.13
CA ASP A 577 -16.25 11.61 -16.65
C ASP A 577 -16.43 11.39 -18.15
N GLN A 578 -17.66 11.04 -18.51
CA GLN A 578 -18.14 10.86 -19.89
C GLN A 578 -18.20 12.21 -20.63
N LYS A 579 -17.09 12.95 -20.73
CA LYS A 579 -16.98 14.04 -21.70
C LYS A 579 -16.49 13.43 -23.01
N LEU A 580 -17.29 13.54 -24.06
CA LEU A 580 -16.91 13.25 -25.45
C LEU A 580 -15.49 13.79 -25.71
N LYS A 581 -14.49 12.90 -25.79
CA LYS A 581 -13.09 13.28 -26.06
C LYS A 581 -13.01 13.75 -27.52
N VAL A 582 -13.20 15.05 -27.74
CA VAL A 582 -12.86 15.70 -29.00
C VAL A 582 -11.38 15.44 -29.25
N LEU A 583 -11.03 14.86 -30.40
CA LEU A 583 -9.63 14.68 -30.77
C LEU A 583 -9.02 16.07 -31.01
N LEU A 584 -7.97 16.41 -30.28
CA LEU A 584 -7.31 17.72 -30.38
C LEU A 584 -6.01 17.59 -31.18
N SER A 585 -5.69 18.60 -32.00
CA SER A 585 -4.38 18.73 -32.64
C SER A 585 -3.34 19.37 -31.72
N GLU A 586 -2.05 19.23 -32.04
CA GLU A 586 -0.97 19.89 -31.28
C GLU A 586 -1.18 21.40 -31.21
N GLN A 587 -1.53 22.03 -32.34
CA GLN A 587 -1.89 23.45 -32.39
C GLN A 587 -3.04 23.80 -31.45
N SER A 588 -4.09 22.98 -31.40
CA SER A 588 -5.26 23.23 -30.54
C SER A 588 -4.88 23.15 -29.06
N VAL A 589 -4.03 22.19 -28.68
CA VAL A 589 -3.57 22.05 -27.29
C VAL A 589 -2.68 23.22 -26.86
N LEU A 590 -1.76 23.67 -27.73
CA LEU A 590 -0.94 24.85 -27.47
C LEU A 590 -1.79 26.12 -27.32
N LEU A 591 -2.82 26.28 -28.17
CA LEU A 591 -3.81 27.36 -28.00
C LEU A 591 -4.51 27.26 -26.64
N LEU A 592 -5.00 26.09 -26.26
CA LEU A 592 -5.66 25.90 -24.96
C LEU A 592 -4.71 26.19 -23.78
N ALA A 593 -3.42 25.83 -23.89
CA ALA A 593 -2.42 26.17 -22.88
C ALA A 593 -2.19 27.69 -22.77
N ILE A 594 -2.20 28.41 -23.90
CA ILE A 594 -2.17 29.89 -23.89
C ILE A 594 -3.42 30.45 -23.21
N LEU A 595 -4.60 29.89 -23.50
CA LEU A 595 -5.86 30.32 -22.87
C LEU A 595 -5.82 30.10 -21.35
N ASP A 596 -5.35 28.93 -20.90
CA ASP A 596 -5.23 28.61 -19.48
C ASP A 596 -4.26 29.53 -18.71
N ALA A 597 -3.33 30.17 -19.43
CA ALA A 597 -2.34 31.10 -18.89
C ALA A 597 -2.86 32.55 -18.77
N LEU A 598 -3.90 32.94 -19.51
CA LEU A 598 -4.43 34.31 -19.53
C LEU A 598 -4.84 34.87 -18.16
N PRO A 599 -5.39 34.08 -17.21
CA PRO A 599 -5.71 34.60 -15.88
C PRO A 599 -4.48 35.06 -15.09
N TYR A 600 -3.29 34.60 -15.45
CA TYR A 600 -2.08 34.82 -14.66
C TYR A 600 -1.22 35.95 -15.22
N ILE A 601 -1.24 36.22 -16.53
CA ILE A 601 -0.40 37.27 -17.12
C ILE A 601 -0.65 38.68 -16.56
N CYS A 602 0.34 39.55 -16.72
CA CYS A 602 0.24 40.95 -16.33
C CYS A 602 -0.93 41.65 -17.06
N PRO A 603 -1.77 42.45 -16.37
CA PRO A 603 -2.88 43.18 -17.00
C PRO A 603 -2.46 44.03 -18.20
N GLY A 604 -1.25 44.60 -18.18
CA GLY A 604 -0.74 45.44 -19.27
C GLY A 604 -0.58 44.74 -20.62
N ILE A 605 -0.40 43.41 -20.62
CA ILE A 605 -0.23 42.60 -21.84
C ILE A 605 -1.45 41.71 -22.13
N LEU A 606 -2.46 41.69 -21.25
CA LEU A 606 -3.61 40.80 -21.37
C LEU A 606 -4.42 41.05 -22.64
N GLU A 607 -4.70 42.32 -22.97
CA GLU A 607 -5.45 42.67 -24.19
C GLU A 607 -4.72 42.23 -25.46
N PHE A 608 -3.39 42.37 -25.49
CA PHE A 608 -2.57 41.89 -26.60
C PHE A 608 -2.66 40.37 -26.76
N TRP A 609 -2.59 39.63 -25.65
CA TRP A 609 -2.69 38.17 -25.68
C TRP A 609 -4.09 37.65 -25.97
N LEU A 610 -5.15 38.33 -25.53
CA LEU A 610 -6.53 38.05 -25.95
C LEU A 610 -6.68 38.15 -27.47
N GLN A 611 -6.08 39.18 -28.07
CA GLN A 611 -6.08 39.38 -29.51
C GLN A 611 -5.34 38.26 -30.25
N ARG A 612 -4.12 37.92 -29.80
CA ARG A 612 -3.30 36.84 -30.40
C ARG A 612 -3.95 35.46 -30.27
N ALA A 613 -4.53 35.15 -29.12
CA ALA A 613 -5.23 33.89 -28.91
C ALA A 613 -6.47 33.77 -29.80
N ALA A 614 -7.21 34.86 -30.02
CA ALA A 614 -8.35 34.88 -30.94
C ALA A 614 -7.91 34.70 -32.40
N ASP A 615 -6.78 35.28 -32.79
CA ASP A 615 -6.23 35.11 -34.14
C ASP A 615 -5.77 33.66 -34.37
N LEU A 616 -5.10 33.03 -33.38
CA LEU A 616 -4.74 31.61 -33.42
C LEU A 616 -5.97 30.70 -33.47
N LEU A 617 -7.02 30.99 -32.69
CA LEU A 617 -8.28 30.25 -32.71
C LEU A 617 -8.90 30.21 -34.11
N ASN A 618 -8.80 31.31 -34.85
CA ASN A 618 -9.33 31.41 -36.20
C ASN A 618 -8.52 30.62 -37.24
N MET A 619 -7.25 30.31 -36.94
CA MET A 619 -6.38 29.48 -37.77
C MET A 619 -6.62 27.97 -37.63
N VAL A 620 -7.29 27.51 -36.56
CA VAL A 620 -7.60 26.08 -36.35
C VAL A 620 -8.53 25.60 -37.48
N PRO A 621 -8.12 24.66 -38.35
CA PRO A 621 -8.89 24.33 -39.56
C PRO A 621 -10.16 23.55 -39.26
N ASP A 622 -10.09 22.56 -38.36
CA ASP A 622 -11.20 21.69 -38.02
C ASP A 622 -12.30 22.45 -37.26
N LYS A 623 -13.56 22.24 -37.66
CA LYS A 623 -14.70 22.98 -37.10
C LYS A 623 -15.03 22.53 -35.68
N GLU A 624 -14.96 21.24 -35.39
CA GLU A 624 -15.30 20.69 -34.07
C GLU A 624 -14.26 21.07 -33.02
N MET A 625 -12.96 20.96 -33.36
CA MET A 625 -11.86 21.45 -32.52
C MET A 625 -11.98 22.94 -32.27
N ARG A 626 -12.29 23.72 -33.30
CA ARG A 626 -12.45 25.18 -33.18
C ARG A 626 -13.62 25.55 -32.28
N ASP A 627 -14.77 24.88 -32.42
CA ASP A 627 -15.93 25.12 -31.57
C ASP A 627 -15.71 24.63 -30.13
N TYR A 628 -14.87 23.63 -29.91
CA TYR A 628 -14.37 23.27 -28.58
C TYR A 628 -13.47 24.37 -27.99
N CYS A 629 -12.47 24.85 -28.73
CA CYS A 629 -11.58 25.93 -28.28
C CYS A 629 -12.34 27.24 -28.03
N LYS A 630 -13.38 27.57 -28.82
CA LYS A 630 -14.28 28.70 -28.56
C LYS A 630 -15.00 28.58 -27.23
N ARG A 631 -15.53 27.39 -26.91
CA ARG A 631 -16.20 27.13 -25.63
C ARG A 631 -15.22 27.30 -24.46
N GLN A 632 -14.02 26.76 -24.58
CA GLN A 632 -12.97 26.91 -23.56
C GLN A 632 -12.52 28.37 -23.40
N PHE A 633 -12.37 29.12 -24.51
CA PHE A 633 -12.08 30.54 -24.47
C PHE A 633 -13.15 31.29 -23.66
N TRP A 634 -14.43 31.03 -23.97
CA TRP A 634 -15.55 31.64 -23.25
C TRP A 634 -15.57 31.25 -21.77
N GLU A 635 -15.37 29.96 -21.46
CA GLU A 635 -15.33 29.45 -20.10
C GLU A 635 -14.27 30.15 -19.24
N ILE A 636 -13.08 30.42 -19.79
CA ILE A 636 -12.01 31.13 -19.07
C ILE A 636 -12.37 32.59 -18.78
N LEU A 637 -13.17 33.23 -19.63
CA LEU A 637 -13.65 34.59 -19.38
C LEU A 637 -14.79 34.62 -18.35
N GLU A 638 -15.58 33.54 -18.22
CA GLU A 638 -16.78 33.48 -17.37
C GLU A 638 -16.52 32.84 -15.99
N ASN A 639 -15.63 31.85 -15.89
CA ASN A 639 -15.48 30.96 -14.73
C ASN A 639 -14.92 31.61 -13.44
N GLY A 640 -14.72 32.93 -13.43
CA GLY A 640 -14.24 33.68 -12.27
C GLY A 640 -12.76 33.50 -11.94
N GLN A 641 -11.94 32.91 -12.83
CA GLN A 641 -10.49 32.82 -12.62
C GLN A 641 -9.77 34.17 -12.83
N MET A 642 -10.40 35.11 -13.53
CA MET A 642 -9.89 36.47 -13.71
C MET A 642 -10.16 37.31 -12.47
N ASP A 643 -9.17 38.04 -11.98
CA ASP A 643 -9.40 39.07 -10.95
C ASP A 643 -10.15 40.28 -11.53
N VAL A 644 -10.49 41.25 -10.68
CA VAL A 644 -11.34 42.40 -11.05
C VAL A 644 -10.74 43.20 -12.19
N ASP A 645 -9.44 43.49 -12.13
CA ASP A 645 -8.75 44.31 -13.14
C ASP A 645 -8.67 43.59 -14.49
N ARG A 646 -8.32 42.29 -14.49
CA ARG A 646 -8.30 41.48 -15.72
C ARG A 646 -9.71 41.29 -16.30
N SER A 647 -10.71 41.10 -15.45
CA SER A 647 -12.11 40.97 -15.86
C SER A 647 -12.60 42.22 -16.59
N LEU A 648 -12.26 43.42 -16.12
CA LEU A 648 -12.60 44.68 -16.79
C LEU A 648 -11.97 44.77 -18.19
N ILE A 649 -10.71 44.37 -18.32
CA ILE A 649 -10.02 44.31 -19.61
C ILE A 649 -10.73 43.33 -20.54
N CYS A 650 -11.01 42.11 -20.07
CA CYS A 650 -11.73 41.09 -20.82
C CYS A 650 -13.12 41.55 -21.30
N ILE A 651 -13.91 42.19 -20.42
CA ILE A 651 -15.24 42.73 -20.77
C ILE A 651 -15.12 43.84 -21.81
N SER A 652 -14.18 44.78 -21.63
CA SER A 652 -13.96 45.86 -22.59
C SER A 652 -13.55 45.32 -23.97
N TRP A 653 -12.63 44.35 -23.99
CA TRP A 653 -12.16 43.73 -25.22
C TRP A 653 -13.29 42.96 -25.93
N TRP A 654 -14.06 42.18 -25.16
CA TRP A 654 -15.17 41.38 -25.68
C TRP A 654 -16.30 42.26 -26.24
N GLY A 655 -16.69 43.31 -25.51
CA GLY A 655 -17.83 44.15 -25.82
C GLY A 655 -17.55 45.27 -26.82
N SER A 656 -16.52 46.08 -26.60
CA SER A 656 -16.29 47.32 -27.35
C SER A 656 -15.14 47.25 -28.35
N LYS A 657 -14.18 46.31 -28.18
CA LYS A 657 -13.01 46.18 -29.07
C LYS A 657 -13.11 45.03 -30.09
N GLY A 658 -14.31 44.49 -30.27
CA GLY A 658 -14.61 43.49 -31.31
C GLY A 658 -14.17 42.06 -30.99
N GLY A 659 -13.74 41.76 -29.75
CA GLY A 659 -13.34 40.42 -29.33
C GLY A 659 -14.43 39.36 -29.56
N ARG A 660 -15.70 39.69 -29.23
CA ARG A 660 -16.85 38.81 -29.51
C ARG A 660 -16.93 38.38 -30.97
N ASN A 661 -16.70 39.32 -31.89
CA ASN A 661 -16.82 39.06 -33.33
C ASN A 661 -15.65 38.21 -33.85
N LYS A 662 -14.45 38.43 -33.29
CA LYS A 662 -13.27 37.62 -33.62
C LYS A 662 -13.39 36.19 -33.14
N VAL A 663 -13.91 35.95 -31.94
CA VAL A 663 -14.01 34.59 -31.36
C VAL A 663 -15.21 33.82 -31.93
N LEU A 664 -16.39 34.43 -32.03
CA LEU A 664 -17.61 33.71 -32.44
C LEU A 664 -17.77 33.59 -33.95
N PHE A 665 -17.45 34.66 -34.70
CA PHE A 665 -17.86 34.80 -36.10
C PHE A 665 -16.69 34.77 -37.10
N ASN A 666 -15.44 34.65 -36.62
CA ASN A 666 -14.22 34.63 -37.46
C ASN A 666 -14.17 35.83 -38.46
N LYS A 667 -14.55 37.02 -37.98
CA LYS A 667 -14.55 38.26 -38.77
C LYS A 667 -13.70 39.31 -38.06
N SER A 668 -12.65 39.80 -38.72
CA SER A 668 -11.99 41.04 -38.32
C SER A 668 -12.94 42.19 -38.63
N VAL A 669 -13.51 42.80 -37.59
CA VAL A 669 -14.31 44.01 -37.76
C VAL A 669 -13.33 45.16 -37.97
N GLU A 670 -13.38 45.78 -39.16
CA GLU A 670 -12.83 47.12 -39.38
C GLU A 670 -13.38 48.05 -38.29
N ALA A 671 -12.49 48.75 -37.59
CA ALA A 671 -12.81 49.58 -36.45
C ALA A 671 -13.93 50.59 -36.78
N GLY A 672 -15.14 50.31 -36.33
CA GLY A 672 -16.28 51.23 -36.35
C GLY A 672 -16.90 51.29 -34.96
N PRO A 673 -17.26 52.49 -34.43
CA PRO A 673 -17.72 52.63 -33.06
C PRO A 673 -19.14 52.06 -32.94
N PHE A 674 -19.31 50.98 -32.18
CA PHE A 674 -20.63 50.49 -31.79
C PHE A 674 -21.04 51.17 -30.47
N MET A 675 -21.76 52.28 -30.59
CA MET A 675 -22.53 52.84 -29.48
C MET A 675 -23.80 52.00 -29.30
N SER A 676 -23.92 51.32 -28.16
CA SER A 676 -25.14 50.60 -27.79
C SER A 676 -26.24 51.62 -27.46
N GLY A 677 -27.22 51.79 -28.35
CA GLY A 677 -28.36 52.70 -28.11
C GLY A 677 -29.05 53.33 -29.33
N GLY A 678 -28.68 52.98 -30.57
CA GLY A 678 -29.33 53.52 -31.77
C GLY A 678 -30.35 52.55 -32.37
N LEU A 679 -31.65 52.86 -32.24
CA LEU A 679 -32.74 52.20 -32.98
C LEU A 679 -32.48 52.23 -34.49
N SER A 680 -32.50 51.07 -35.15
CA SER A 680 -32.41 50.96 -36.61
C SER A 680 -33.73 51.38 -37.26
N SER A 681 -33.81 52.62 -37.73
CA SER A 681 -34.91 53.05 -38.60
C SER A 681 -34.62 52.67 -40.05
N LYS A 682 -35.37 51.71 -40.60
CA LYS A 682 -36.26 51.85 -41.78
C LYS A 682 -36.49 50.53 -42.53
N ASN A 683 -37.73 50.06 -42.35
CA ASN A 683 -38.71 49.68 -43.37
C ASN A 683 -38.44 48.47 -44.29
N LEU A 684 -39.05 47.35 -43.89
CA LEU A 684 -39.63 46.37 -44.81
C LEU A 684 -40.83 46.98 -45.53
N SER A 685 -40.81 46.97 -46.86
CA SER A 685 -42.03 46.99 -47.67
C SER A 685 -42.48 45.55 -47.92
N SER A 686 -43.65 45.24 -47.40
CA SER A 686 -44.44 44.02 -47.57
C SER A 686 -44.78 43.68 -49.03
N LYS A 687 -44.73 42.40 -49.38
CA LYS A 687 -45.76 41.75 -50.23
C LYS A 687 -45.98 40.29 -49.80
N LEU A 688 -47.23 40.07 -49.38
CA LEU A 688 -47.98 38.83 -49.08
C LEU A 688 -47.54 37.98 -47.89
#